data_AF-A0A7G6AAQ4-F1
#
_entry.id   AF-A0A7G6AAQ4-F1
#
_cell.length_a   1.000
_cell.length_b   1.000
_cell.length_c   1.000
_cell.angle_alpha   90.00
_cell.angle_beta   90.00
_cell.angle_gamma   90.00
#
_symmetry.space_group_name_H-M   'P 1'
#
loop_
_entity.id
_entity.type
_entity.pdbx_description
1 polymer ?
#
loop_
_entity_poly.entity_id
_entity_poly.type
_entity_poly.pdbx_seq_one_letter_code
_entity_poly.pdbx_strand_id
1 'polypeptide(L)'
;MKHTSLTLLLLASLAGGALGAPSLPGGAREEAPLDGWAAQEGGTRGGLEAVPARVFTVATPAQLRAALADRNGAPRIVAVQGILDMSEGRPYTSTADQAERGEVRLRSNTTLIGLGPRAGFVNAHLMVSKVSQVIIRNLNFRNPCDVAPVWDPKDGREGNWNAEFDSISIVGATHVWVDHNSFTDAPFLDDRQPVENGKHKQCHDGTLDIRDGADFVTVSYNRFALHQKNMLIGASDKAVGDSGHLRVTLSNNLFEHIASRAPRVRFGQVHLFNNYHVGDRKHPVYKYEYGVGVARRARIVSQANAFDIAGARSCLDAVRSFRGRGADPQEGGVFTDSGSLLNGAPLGACGASGSPAWTVPYPFSPRPAEAVRAHVLATAGTGKLVERVAVAGCPTADFLFCDGFERTRAGDWERQAGSDAGLAAQPAGRRAEPGAAHDGHRARHGPGKTAEAGHARAGQRLRRDACALAASPRHPAVLPDRTPCRRAQLGRRRRRAAAWDRHRADPAAAHAGWRVEDAQARAARAPGRRPLRHAAPGDDALAAGGVSRWRKDHDRAAACVQRTERPRRAAGPGGGIELDDLRAGVPGVQPARIAPSLASQAFTAQAGDPAQHLAVSALASDGVSRLAFRATSSNPAVVEVTPAPGGITITPKAPGSAAIVLAGVHDPALQSTLTATVTAAFSAPAGGSTVAIAQAVQPAVGATAVPPDTPLRIRFDRAPRLAAAGSVRIFRAGDDALVDIVRLGEEVRAIGYPASRARATCA
;
A
#
# COMPACT_ATOMS: atom_id res chain seq x y z
N MET A 1 -46.38 38.31 61.63
CA MET A 1 -45.59 37.05 61.63
C MET A 1 -45.91 36.30 60.34
N LYS A 2 -44.93 35.67 59.66
CA LYS A 2 -45.09 34.50 58.75
C LYS A 2 -46.01 34.67 57.51
N HIS A 3 -45.68 34.30 56.27
CA HIS A 3 -44.51 33.66 55.65
C HIS A 3 -44.40 34.15 54.18
N THR A 4 -43.18 34.22 53.63
CA THR A 4 -42.93 34.23 52.18
C THR A 4 -41.77 33.28 51.89
N SER A 5 -42.01 32.30 51.00
CA SER A 5 -41.05 31.22 50.72
C SER A 5 -39.93 31.67 49.79
N LEU A 6 -38.69 31.35 50.14
CA LEU A 6 -37.52 31.60 49.30
C LEU A 6 -37.08 30.29 48.63
N THR A 7 -37.22 30.21 47.30
CA THR A 7 -36.81 29.03 46.52
C THR A 7 -35.30 29.05 46.28
N LEU A 8 -34.58 28.08 46.84
CA LEU A 8 -33.13 27.97 46.71
C LEU A 8 -32.76 27.27 45.39
N LEU A 9 -32.26 28.01 44.39
CA LEU A 9 -31.63 27.40 43.21
C LEU A 9 -30.23 26.87 43.57
N LEU A 10 -30.06 25.56 43.50
CA LEU A 10 -28.75 24.91 43.64
C LEU A 10 -28.02 24.93 42.27
N LEU A 11 -27.10 25.87 42.04
CA LEU A 11 -26.19 25.77 40.90
C LEU A 11 -25.11 24.71 41.17
N ALA A 12 -25.25 23.55 40.55
CA ALA A 12 -24.19 22.55 40.49
C ALA A 12 -23.12 23.00 39.47
N SER A 13 -21.99 23.51 39.97
CA SER A 13 -20.83 23.86 39.16
C SER A 13 -20.07 22.61 38.70
N LEU A 14 -20.49 22.06 37.55
CA LEU A 14 -19.70 21.05 36.83
C LEU A 14 -18.39 21.67 36.34
N ALA A 15 -17.31 21.46 37.09
CA ALA A 15 -15.95 21.76 36.66
C ALA A 15 -15.56 20.81 35.52
N GLY A 16 -15.90 21.20 34.29
CA GLY A 16 -15.54 20.47 33.08
C GLY A 16 -14.03 20.48 32.87
N GLY A 17 -13.35 19.39 33.21
CA GLY A 17 -11.98 19.15 32.81
C GLY A 17 -11.88 19.17 31.28
N ALA A 18 -11.15 20.12 30.73
CA ALA A 18 -10.95 20.23 29.28
C ALA A 18 -10.07 19.07 28.80
N LEU A 19 -10.71 17.95 28.46
CA LEU A 19 -10.11 16.90 27.64
C LEU A 19 -9.63 17.55 26.34
N GLY A 20 -8.31 17.66 26.18
CA GLY A 20 -7.71 18.21 24.97
C GLY A 20 -8.22 17.44 23.76
N ALA A 21 -8.79 18.16 22.78
CA ALA A 21 -9.33 17.54 21.59
C ALA A 21 -8.26 16.64 20.94
N PRO A 22 -8.55 15.35 20.68
CA PRO A 22 -7.58 14.46 20.07
C PRO A 22 -7.11 15.05 18.74
N SER A 23 -5.79 15.17 18.60
CA SER A 23 -5.17 15.64 17.37
C SER A 23 -5.56 14.70 16.22
N LEU A 24 -6.12 15.28 15.15
CA LEU A 24 -6.39 14.53 13.91
C LEU A 24 -5.13 13.81 13.43
N PRO A 25 -5.26 12.61 12.85
CA PRO A 25 -4.12 11.92 12.26
C PRO A 25 -3.66 12.65 10.99
N GLY A 26 -2.37 12.53 10.68
CA GLY A 26 -1.82 12.87 9.38
C GLY A 26 -2.70 12.39 8.23
N GLY A 27 -2.89 13.25 7.22
CA GLY A 27 -3.71 12.92 6.05
C GLY A 27 -5.23 13.02 6.24
N ALA A 28 -5.75 13.35 7.42
CA ALA A 28 -7.19 13.53 7.65
C ALA A 28 -7.84 14.67 6.83
N ARG A 29 -7.02 15.58 6.31
CA ARG A 29 -7.38 16.68 5.39
C ARG A 29 -6.65 16.60 4.04
N GLU A 30 -6.13 15.43 3.68
CA GLU A 30 -5.53 15.24 2.34
C GLU A 30 -6.65 14.99 1.31
N GLU A 31 -6.53 15.62 0.15
CA GLU A 31 -7.36 15.35 -1.03
C GLU A 31 -6.81 14.14 -1.80
N ALA A 32 -7.60 13.52 -2.67
CA ALA A 32 -7.11 12.44 -3.52
C ALA A 32 -5.97 12.92 -4.45
N PRO A 33 -4.91 12.11 -4.64
CA PRO A 33 -3.77 12.47 -5.45
C PRO A 33 -4.15 12.58 -6.93
N LEU A 34 -3.44 13.44 -7.66
CA LEU A 34 -3.73 13.77 -9.05
C LEU A 34 -3.61 12.58 -10.03
N ASP A 35 -2.96 11.49 -9.62
CA ASP A 35 -2.65 10.30 -10.44
C ASP A 35 -3.79 9.26 -10.51
N GLY A 36 -5.05 9.71 -10.40
CA GLY A 36 -6.21 8.83 -10.47
C GLY A 36 -7.53 9.50 -10.85
N TRP A 37 -8.51 8.67 -11.21
CA TRP A 37 -9.84 9.11 -11.63
C TRP A 37 -10.57 9.91 -10.55
N ALA A 38 -10.34 9.66 -9.26
CA ALA A 38 -10.90 10.46 -8.16
C ALA A 38 -10.42 11.93 -8.13
N ALA A 39 -9.34 12.27 -8.84
CA ALA A 39 -8.85 13.64 -8.98
C ALA A 39 -9.42 14.40 -10.20
N GLN A 40 -10.18 13.73 -11.07
CA GLN A 40 -10.79 14.36 -12.24
C GLN A 40 -12.03 15.18 -11.85
N GLU A 41 -12.47 16.07 -12.75
CA GLU A 41 -13.70 16.88 -12.64
C GLU A 41 -13.86 17.61 -11.27
N GLY A 42 -12.77 18.17 -10.74
CA GLY A 42 -12.75 18.91 -9.47
C GLY A 42 -12.24 18.12 -8.26
N GLY A 43 -11.92 16.84 -8.44
CA GLY A 43 -11.21 16.02 -7.48
C GLY A 43 -12.03 15.50 -6.30
N THR A 44 -11.37 14.86 -5.34
CA THR A 44 -12.02 14.26 -4.16
C THR A 44 -11.41 14.82 -2.89
N ARG A 45 -12.17 15.68 -2.22
CA ARG A 45 -11.75 16.51 -1.07
C ARG A 45 -12.33 16.02 0.26
N GLY A 46 -13.37 15.18 0.19
CA GLY A 46 -13.96 14.52 1.35
C GLY A 46 -14.38 15.49 2.45
N GLY A 47 -13.83 15.29 3.64
CA GLY A 47 -14.03 16.12 4.82
C GLY A 47 -13.06 17.30 4.97
N LEU A 48 -12.24 17.65 3.98
CA LEU A 48 -11.20 18.69 4.09
C LEU A 48 -11.72 20.01 4.70
N GLU A 49 -12.91 20.45 4.34
CA GLU A 49 -13.50 21.71 4.80
C GLU A 49 -14.28 21.59 6.13
N ALA A 50 -14.15 20.45 6.82
CA ALA A 50 -14.82 20.25 8.11
C ALA A 50 -14.36 21.27 9.16
N VAL A 51 -15.29 22.12 9.60
CA VAL A 51 -15.10 23.00 10.76
C VAL A 51 -14.84 22.17 12.03
N PRO A 52 -14.21 22.71 13.08
CA PRO A 52 -13.87 21.94 14.29
C PRO A 52 -15.05 21.17 14.92
N ALA A 53 -16.26 21.74 14.91
CA ALA A 53 -17.48 21.06 15.41
C ALA A 53 -17.99 19.90 14.53
N ARG A 54 -17.38 19.68 13.35
CA ARG A 54 -17.62 18.55 12.43
C ARG A 54 -16.41 17.61 12.32
N VAL A 55 -15.47 17.74 13.25
CA VAL A 55 -14.37 16.80 13.45
C VAL A 55 -14.72 15.91 14.64
N PHE A 56 -14.93 14.63 14.38
CA PHE A 56 -15.34 13.64 15.37
C PHE A 56 -14.22 12.65 15.61
N THR A 57 -14.02 12.23 16.87
CA THR A 57 -13.28 11.01 17.21
C THR A 57 -14.25 10.00 17.79
N VAL A 58 -14.21 8.77 17.28
CA VAL A 58 -15.20 7.73 17.60
C VAL A 58 -14.50 6.44 18.01
N ALA A 59 -14.85 5.92 19.18
CA ALA A 59 -14.31 4.67 19.76
C ALA A 59 -15.42 3.62 19.98
N THR A 60 -16.65 3.89 19.51
CA THR A 60 -17.82 3.00 19.63
C THR A 60 -18.74 3.13 18.40
N PRO A 61 -19.50 2.07 18.04
CA PRO A 61 -20.52 2.14 17.00
C PRO A 61 -21.59 3.23 17.24
N ALA A 62 -21.98 3.48 18.50
CA ALA A 62 -22.91 4.55 18.84
C ALA A 62 -22.37 5.95 18.50
N GLN A 63 -21.12 6.25 18.84
CA GLN A 63 -20.46 7.52 18.47
C GLN A 63 -20.30 7.67 16.95
N LEU A 64 -19.95 6.58 16.26
CA LEU A 64 -19.86 6.55 14.80
C LEU A 64 -21.21 6.89 14.13
N ARG A 65 -22.28 6.22 14.54
CA ARG A 65 -23.63 6.47 14.02
C ARG A 65 -24.09 7.90 14.31
N ALA A 66 -23.75 8.47 15.48
CA ALA A 66 -24.01 9.87 15.79
C ALA A 66 -23.26 10.84 14.86
N ALA A 67 -21.95 10.63 14.60
CA ALA A 67 -21.15 11.45 13.69
C ALA A 67 -21.65 11.39 12.22
N LEU A 68 -22.25 10.27 11.81
CA LEU A 68 -22.80 10.04 10.47
C LEU A 68 -24.31 10.35 10.34
N ALA A 69 -24.96 10.76 11.43
CA ALA A 69 -26.41 10.97 11.49
C ALA A 69 -26.89 12.12 10.59
N ASP A 70 -26.16 13.25 10.58
CA ASP A 70 -26.53 14.42 9.78
C ASP A 70 -26.47 14.12 8.28
N ARG A 71 -27.56 14.42 7.56
CA ARG A 71 -27.73 14.19 6.13
C ARG A 71 -27.53 15.45 5.27
N ASN A 72 -27.34 16.62 5.88
CA ASN A 72 -27.32 17.92 5.21
C ASN A 72 -26.05 18.19 4.36
N GLY A 73 -25.23 17.19 4.08
CA GLY A 73 -24.05 17.30 3.21
C GLY A 73 -22.89 18.16 3.74
N ALA A 74 -22.97 18.72 4.96
CA ALA A 74 -21.89 19.50 5.54
C ALA A 74 -20.59 18.67 5.68
N PRO A 75 -19.42 19.21 5.26
CA PRO A 75 -18.13 18.53 5.38
C PRO A 75 -17.82 18.04 6.79
N ARG A 76 -17.34 16.80 6.90
CA ARG A 76 -16.99 16.18 8.19
C ARG A 76 -15.78 15.25 8.13
N ILE A 77 -15.05 15.19 9.23
CA ILE A 77 -13.98 14.21 9.44
C ILE A 77 -14.40 13.31 10.60
N VAL A 78 -14.35 12.00 10.41
CA VAL A 78 -14.68 10.98 11.41
C VAL A 78 -13.44 10.12 11.63
N ALA A 79 -12.77 10.35 12.74
CA ALA A 79 -11.52 9.70 13.11
C ALA A 79 -11.81 8.48 14.01
N VAL A 80 -11.54 7.27 13.52
CA VAL A 80 -11.83 6.01 14.21
C VAL A 80 -10.68 5.64 15.14
N GLN A 81 -10.99 5.43 16.41
CA GLN A 81 -10.04 5.04 17.45
C GLN A 81 -10.20 3.55 17.79
N GLY A 82 -9.20 2.74 17.43
CA GLY A 82 -9.22 1.30 17.65
C GLY A 82 -10.20 0.56 16.74
N ILE A 83 -10.54 -0.68 17.12
CA ILE A 83 -11.42 -1.55 16.34
C ILE A 83 -12.86 -1.38 16.82
N LEU A 84 -13.77 -1.02 15.90
CA LEU A 84 -15.21 -0.97 16.17
C LEU A 84 -15.85 -2.30 15.77
N ASP A 85 -16.40 -3.02 16.75
CA ASP A 85 -17.24 -4.19 16.51
C ASP A 85 -18.70 -3.76 16.36
N MET A 86 -19.20 -3.77 15.12
CA MET A 86 -20.58 -3.38 14.81
C MET A 86 -21.64 -4.40 15.26
N SER A 87 -21.23 -5.54 15.85
CA SER A 87 -22.16 -6.42 16.56
C SER A 87 -22.49 -5.90 17.97
N GLU A 88 -21.69 -4.96 18.49
CA GLU A 88 -21.84 -4.39 19.84
C GLU A 88 -21.87 -5.48 20.94
N GLY A 89 -21.07 -6.54 20.76
CA GLY A 89 -20.99 -7.70 21.65
C GLY A 89 -22.21 -8.64 21.56
N ARG A 90 -23.12 -8.42 20.62
CA ARG A 90 -24.35 -9.20 20.42
C ARG A 90 -24.40 -9.79 19.00
N PRO A 91 -24.29 -11.13 18.86
CA PRO A 91 -24.40 -11.81 17.56
C PRO A 91 -25.63 -11.35 16.76
N TYR A 92 -25.51 -11.33 15.43
CA TYR A 92 -26.67 -11.05 14.59
C TYR A 92 -27.60 -12.26 14.58
N THR A 93 -28.90 -11.97 14.63
CA THR A 93 -29.97 -12.99 14.67
C THR A 93 -30.45 -13.39 13.28
N SER A 94 -30.17 -12.56 12.27
CA SER A 94 -30.51 -12.77 10.86
C SER A 94 -29.71 -11.81 9.98
N THR A 95 -29.67 -12.05 8.66
CA THR A 95 -29.14 -11.11 7.67
C THR A 95 -29.84 -9.74 7.75
N ALA A 96 -31.13 -9.66 8.13
CA ALA A 96 -31.82 -8.37 8.30
C ALA A 96 -31.28 -7.58 9.52
N ASP A 97 -31.05 -8.25 10.65
CA ASP A 97 -30.45 -7.67 11.87
C ASP A 97 -28.99 -7.23 11.61
N GLN A 98 -28.25 -7.99 10.81
CA GLN A 98 -26.90 -7.64 10.35
C GLN A 98 -26.91 -6.45 9.36
N ALA A 99 -27.87 -6.41 8.45
CA ALA A 99 -28.06 -5.30 7.52
C ALA A 99 -28.35 -3.98 8.27
N GLU A 100 -29.16 -4.02 9.32
CA GLU A 100 -29.49 -2.83 10.12
C GLU A 100 -28.35 -2.40 11.06
N ARG A 101 -27.83 -3.32 11.89
CA ARG A 101 -26.82 -2.96 12.93
C ARG A 101 -25.39 -2.84 12.39
N GLY A 102 -25.07 -3.58 11.33
CA GLY A 102 -23.75 -3.58 10.68
C GLY A 102 -23.49 -2.41 9.74
N GLU A 103 -24.53 -1.66 9.31
CA GLU A 103 -24.37 -0.60 8.29
C GLU A 103 -23.55 0.58 8.84
N VAL A 104 -22.46 0.91 8.16
CA VAL A 104 -21.74 2.17 8.32
C VAL A 104 -22.00 3.02 7.07
N ARG A 105 -23.15 3.70 7.06
CA ARG A 105 -23.58 4.49 5.91
C ARG A 105 -22.87 5.85 5.86
N LEU A 106 -22.00 6.03 4.88
CA LEU A 106 -21.31 7.30 4.67
C LEU A 106 -22.21 8.33 3.98
N ARG A 107 -21.88 9.61 4.20
CA ARG A 107 -22.57 10.77 3.65
C ARG A 107 -21.64 11.49 2.69
N SER A 108 -22.18 12.37 1.84
CA SER A 108 -21.32 13.24 1.02
C SER A 108 -20.39 14.10 1.89
N ASN A 109 -19.26 14.53 1.32
CA ASN A 109 -18.26 15.37 1.97
C ASN A 109 -17.73 14.78 3.30
N THR A 110 -17.37 13.49 3.29
CA THR A 110 -16.93 12.76 4.49
C THR A 110 -15.54 12.18 4.31
N THR A 111 -14.62 12.48 5.23
CA THR A 111 -13.39 11.69 5.45
C THR A 111 -13.60 10.77 6.65
N LEU A 112 -13.65 9.46 6.43
CA LEU A 112 -13.54 8.44 7.46
C LEU A 112 -12.07 7.98 7.52
N ILE A 113 -11.40 8.18 8.64
CA ILE A 113 -9.96 7.88 8.76
C ILE A 113 -9.60 7.19 10.07
N GLY A 114 -8.68 6.23 10.06
CA GLY A 114 -8.16 5.62 11.27
C GLY A 114 -7.11 6.47 11.99
N LEU A 115 -7.20 6.58 13.32
CA LEU A 115 -6.26 7.32 14.17
C LEU A 115 -4.89 6.64 14.38
N GLY A 116 -4.73 5.40 13.93
CA GLY A 116 -3.49 4.65 14.14
C GLY A 116 -3.55 3.25 13.53
N PRO A 117 -2.47 2.46 13.61
CA PRO A 117 -2.30 1.20 12.85
C PRO A 117 -3.31 0.10 13.19
N ARG A 118 -4.04 0.23 14.31
CA ARG A 118 -5.09 -0.71 14.75
C ARG A 118 -6.51 -0.14 14.60
N ALA A 119 -6.67 1.05 14.03
CA ALA A 119 -8.00 1.61 13.77
C ALA A 119 -8.72 0.75 12.71
N GLY A 120 -10.03 0.54 12.85
CA GLY A 120 -10.74 -0.32 11.92
C GLY A 120 -12.08 -0.83 12.39
N PHE A 121 -12.56 -1.86 11.70
CA PHE A 121 -13.88 -2.43 11.81
C PHE A 121 -13.83 -3.96 11.83
N VAL A 122 -14.71 -4.56 12.63
CA VAL A 122 -15.17 -5.93 12.45
C VAL A 122 -16.69 -5.94 12.39
N ASN A 123 -17.24 -6.88 11.62
CA ASN A 123 -18.69 -7.06 11.46
C ASN A 123 -19.42 -5.86 10.81
N ALA A 124 -18.69 -4.92 10.21
CA ALA A 124 -19.25 -3.76 9.51
C ALA A 124 -19.44 -4.02 8.02
N HIS A 125 -20.42 -3.35 7.41
CA HIS A 125 -20.49 -3.13 5.96
C HIS A 125 -20.61 -1.63 5.69
N LEU A 126 -19.65 -1.05 4.96
CA LEU A 126 -19.63 0.38 4.68
C LEU A 126 -20.39 0.67 3.38
N MET A 127 -21.43 1.50 3.49
CA MET A 127 -22.31 1.80 2.36
C MET A 127 -22.08 3.22 1.85
N VAL A 128 -21.42 3.34 0.69
CA VAL A 128 -21.16 4.59 -0.03
C VAL A 128 -22.10 4.67 -1.22
N SER A 129 -23.36 5.02 -0.96
CA SER A 129 -24.43 4.91 -1.95
C SER A 129 -25.15 6.23 -2.21
N LYS A 130 -25.15 6.64 -3.49
CA LYS A 130 -25.77 7.88 -4.01
C LYS A 130 -25.30 9.15 -3.28
N VAL A 131 -23.99 9.23 -3.06
CA VAL A 131 -23.27 10.32 -2.40
C VAL A 131 -22.04 10.71 -3.23
N SER A 132 -21.39 11.82 -2.89
CA SER A 132 -20.16 12.25 -3.55
C SER A 132 -19.14 12.81 -2.56
N GLN A 133 -17.87 12.89 -2.93
CA GLN A 133 -16.79 13.43 -2.07
C GLN A 133 -16.61 12.59 -0.80
N VAL A 134 -16.13 11.36 -0.96
CA VAL A 134 -15.93 10.43 0.17
C VAL A 134 -14.50 9.90 0.19
N ILE A 135 -13.86 9.98 1.35
CA ILE A 135 -12.50 9.49 1.59
C ILE A 135 -12.56 8.43 2.71
N ILE A 136 -12.02 7.24 2.48
CA ILE A 136 -11.95 6.13 3.45
C ILE A 136 -10.48 5.72 3.57
N ARG A 137 -9.86 5.98 4.73
CA ARG A 137 -8.40 5.84 4.87
C ARG A 137 -7.90 5.22 6.16
N ASN A 138 -6.76 4.52 6.07
CA ASN A 138 -6.01 4.04 7.23
C ASN A 138 -6.84 3.14 8.18
N LEU A 139 -7.70 2.30 7.64
CA LEU A 139 -8.59 1.42 8.41
C LEU A 139 -8.34 -0.05 8.10
N ASN A 140 -8.28 -0.86 9.14
CA ASN A 140 -8.37 -2.32 9.03
C ASN A 140 -9.84 -2.74 8.94
N PHE A 141 -10.14 -3.69 8.07
CA PHE A 141 -11.44 -4.30 7.89
C PHE A 141 -11.28 -5.81 8.02
N ARG A 142 -11.96 -6.41 9.01
CA ARG A 142 -12.31 -7.82 8.88
C ARG A 142 -13.60 -7.91 8.07
N ASN A 143 -13.54 -8.62 6.95
CA ASN A 143 -14.69 -8.79 6.07
C ASN A 143 -15.92 -9.31 6.85
N PRO A 144 -17.13 -8.78 6.58
CA PRO A 144 -18.33 -9.22 7.26
C PRO A 144 -18.70 -10.63 6.81
N CYS A 145 -18.84 -11.53 7.78
CA CYS A 145 -19.38 -12.87 7.59
C CYS A 145 -20.90 -12.80 7.82
N ASP A 146 -21.70 -13.01 6.78
CA ASP A 146 -23.16 -13.07 6.85
C ASP A 146 -23.60 -14.25 7.72
N VAL A 147 -24.52 -14.00 8.66
CA VAL A 147 -25.01 -15.04 9.58
C VAL A 147 -26.02 -16.01 8.94
N ALA A 148 -26.62 -15.66 7.80
CA ALA A 148 -27.53 -16.56 7.09
C ALA A 148 -27.36 -16.53 5.55
N PRO A 149 -26.19 -16.97 5.02
CA PRO A 149 -25.96 -17.06 3.58
C PRO A 149 -26.99 -17.96 2.89
N VAL A 150 -27.35 -17.61 1.66
CA VAL A 150 -28.40 -18.29 0.89
C VAL A 150 -27.78 -19.27 -0.11
N TRP A 151 -28.30 -20.50 -0.14
CA TRP A 151 -27.95 -21.48 -1.16
C TRP A 151 -28.76 -21.26 -2.44
N ASP A 152 -28.08 -21.05 -3.58
CA ASP A 152 -28.69 -21.14 -4.91
C ASP A 152 -28.18 -22.38 -5.66
N PRO A 153 -29.03 -23.41 -5.90
CA PRO A 153 -28.65 -24.60 -6.67
C PRO A 153 -28.45 -24.32 -8.17
N LYS A 154 -28.73 -23.11 -8.66
CA LYS A 154 -28.57 -22.69 -10.06
C LYS A 154 -27.37 -21.77 -10.28
N ASP A 155 -26.70 -21.35 -9.21
CA ASP A 155 -25.45 -20.60 -9.31
C ASP A 155 -24.29 -21.56 -9.64
N GLY A 156 -23.95 -21.60 -10.93
CA GLY A 156 -22.99 -22.58 -11.47
C GLY A 156 -23.57 -24.00 -11.58
N ARG A 157 -22.72 -24.94 -12.02
CA ARG A 157 -23.14 -26.34 -12.28
C ARG A 157 -23.50 -27.12 -11.02
N GLU A 158 -22.96 -26.70 -9.88
CA GLU A 158 -22.98 -27.44 -8.61
C GLU A 158 -23.69 -26.65 -7.50
N GLY A 159 -24.34 -25.53 -7.83
CA GLY A 159 -24.87 -24.55 -6.88
C GLY A 159 -23.79 -23.81 -6.09
N ASN A 160 -24.13 -22.70 -5.43
CA ASN A 160 -23.23 -21.99 -4.51
C ASN A 160 -23.98 -21.42 -3.31
N TRP A 161 -23.25 -21.17 -2.23
CA TRP A 161 -23.66 -20.29 -1.14
C TRP A 161 -23.30 -18.84 -1.49
N ASN A 162 -24.22 -17.92 -1.22
CA ASN A 162 -24.04 -16.49 -1.46
C ASN A 162 -24.41 -15.71 -0.19
N ALA A 163 -23.52 -14.80 0.20
CA ALA A 163 -23.68 -13.87 1.31
C ALA A 163 -24.05 -12.47 0.76
N GLU A 164 -24.57 -11.59 1.61
CA GLU A 164 -25.04 -10.26 1.19
C GLU A 164 -24.02 -9.11 1.37
N PHE A 165 -23.00 -9.28 2.23
CA PHE A 165 -22.22 -8.15 2.75
C PHE A 165 -20.78 -8.06 2.21
N ASP A 166 -20.43 -6.85 1.73
CA ASP A 166 -19.05 -6.43 1.46
C ASP A 166 -18.48 -5.63 2.65
N SER A 167 -17.15 -5.51 2.73
CA SER A 167 -16.53 -4.52 3.63
C SER A 167 -16.85 -3.08 3.20
N ILE A 168 -16.83 -2.79 1.89
CA ILE A 168 -17.22 -1.49 1.30
C ILE A 168 -18.00 -1.72 0.01
N SER A 169 -19.23 -1.18 -0.08
CA SER A 169 -20.00 -1.11 -1.32
C SER A 169 -20.15 0.34 -1.80
N ILE A 170 -19.62 0.65 -2.98
CA ILE A 170 -19.73 1.94 -3.67
C ILE A 170 -20.80 1.83 -4.77
N VAL A 171 -21.95 2.47 -4.56
CA VAL A 171 -23.18 2.20 -5.34
C VAL A 171 -23.79 3.50 -5.87
N GLY A 172 -23.58 3.80 -7.15
CA GLY A 172 -24.03 5.06 -7.77
C GLY A 172 -23.47 6.31 -7.07
N ALA A 173 -22.27 6.21 -6.49
CA ALA A 173 -21.57 7.29 -5.82
C ALA A 173 -20.36 7.75 -6.66
N THR A 174 -19.99 9.02 -6.52
CA THR A 174 -18.92 9.63 -7.33
C THR A 174 -17.83 10.28 -6.49
N HIS A 175 -16.61 10.45 -7.02
CA HIS A 175 -15.50 11.11 -6.31
C HIS A 175 -15.22 10.43 -4.96
N VAL A 176 -14.71 9.19 -5.05
CA VAL A 176 -14.43 8.34 -3.88
C VAL A 176 -12.96 7.91 -3.88
N TRP A 177 -12.30 8.09 -2.74
CA TRP A 177 -10.91 7.68 -2.54
C TRP A 177 -10.80 6.68 -1.38
N VAL A 178 -10.31 5.47 -1.67
CA VAL A 178 -10.10 4.40 -0.69
C VAL A 178 -8.60 4.14 -0.61
N ASP A 179 -7.96 4.48 0.52
CA ASP A 179 -6.50 4.53 0.59
C ASP A 179 -5.84 4.09 1.92
N HIS A 180 -4.73 3.35 1.85
CA HIS A 180 -4.04 2.79 3.02
C HIS A 180 -4.93 1.94 3.96
N ASN A 181 -5.96 1.28 3.43
CA ASN A 181 -6.79 0.35 4.20
C ASN A 181 -6.25 -1.09 4.09
N SER A 182 -6.54 -1.92 5.09
CA SER A 182 -6.21 -3.35 5.12
C SER A 182 -7.48 -4.17 5.20
N PHE A 183 -7.70 -5.13 4.32
CA PHE A 183 -8.90 -5.98 4.28
C PHE A 183 -8.53 -7.46 4.39
N THR A 184 -9.24 -8.23 5.21
CA THR A 184 -9.04 -9.69 5.29
C THR A 184 -10.20 -10.45 5.92
N ASP A 185 -10.34 -11.73 5.60
CA ASP A 185 -11.22 -12.66 6.34
C ASP A 185 -10.58 -13.14 7.66
N ALA A 186 -9.26 -12.94 7.82
CA ALA A 186 -8.51 -13.44 8.96
C ALA A 186 -9.00 -12.87 10.33
N PRO A 187 -9.03 -13.69 11.39
CA PRO A 187 -8.58 -15.08 11.47
C PRO A 187 -9.65 -16.12 11.08
N PHE A 188 -10.83 -15.71 10.60
CA PHE A 188 -11.98 -16.58 10.34
C PHE A 188 -12.11 -16.86 8.83
N LEU A 189 -11.16 -17.61 8.29
CA LEU A 189 -11.09 -17.93 6.86
C LEU A 189 -12.24 -18.87 6.40
N ASP A 190 -12.52 -18.89 5.10
CA ASP A 190 -13.65 -19.63 4.50
C ASP A 190 -13.64 -21.15 4.76
N ASP A 191 -12.46 -21.76 4.95
CA ASP A 191 -12.32 -23.19 5.27
C ASP A 191 -12.85 -23.56 6.66
N ARG A 192 -13.09 -22.57 7.53
CA ARG A 192 -13.68 -22.77 8.86
C ARG A 192 -15.21 -22.83 8.85
N GLN A 193 -15.85 -22.51 7.73
CA GLN A 193 -17.30 -22.60 7.60
C GLN A 193 -17.77 -24.06 7.46
N PRO A 194 -18.96 -24.41 8.00
CA PRO A 194 -19.49 -25.76 7.87
C PRO A 194 -19.67 -26.14 6.39
N VAL A 195 -19.50 -27.44 6.09
CA VAL A 195 -19.74 -27.97 4.75
C VAL A 195 -21.20 -28.41 4.64
N GLU A 196 -21.98 -27.69 3.85
CA GLU A 196 -23.38 -27.97 3.54
C GLU A 196 -23.56 -27.99 2.01
N ASN A 197 -24.39 -28.89 1.49
CA ASN A 197 -24.60 -29.11 0.05
C ASN A 197 -23.31 -29.37 -0.75
N GLY A 198 -22.31 -29.99 -0.10
CA GLY A 198 -21.01 -30.35 -0.72
C GLY A 198 -20.01 -29.20 -0.82
N LYS A 199 -20.30 -28.03 -0.24
CA LYS A 199 -19.43 -26.84 -0.26
C LYS A 199 -19.33 -26.21 1.13
N HIS A 200 -18.23 -25.51 1.41
CA HIS A 200 -18.20 -24.61 2.57
C HIS A 200 -19.29 -23.55 2.43
N LYS A 201 -19.96 -23.25 3.54
CA LYS A 201 -21.04 -22.25 3.62
C LYS A 201 -20.46 -20.84 3.55
N GLN A 202 -20.26 -20.37 2.32
CA GLN A 202 -19.62 -19.08 2.03
C GLN A 202 -20.36 -17.92 2.72
N CYS A 203 -19.72 -17.33 3.74
CA CYS A 203 -20.32 -16.21 4.49
C CYS A 203 -19.74 -14.84 4.12
N HIS A 204 -18.59 -14.77 3.46
CA HIS A 204 -18.06 -13.53 2.89
C HIS A 204 -18.49 -13.42 1.43
N ASP A 205 -19.05 -12.26 1.00
CA ASP A 205 -19.20 -11.98 -0.43
C ASP A 205 -18.02 -11.17 -0.98
N GLY A 206 -18.18 -9.89 -1.31
CA GLY A 206 -17.09 -9.04 -1.76
C GLY A 206 -16.25 -8.47 -0.61
N THR A 207 -15.16 -7.80 -0.99
CA THR A 207 -14.40 -6.94 -0.08
C THR A 207 -14.65 -5.46 -0.41
N LEU A 208 -14.51 -5.08 -1.67
CA LEU A 208 -14.77 -3.71 -2.15
C LEU A 208 -15.46 -3.77 -3.50
N ASP A 209 -16.76 -3.46 -3.56
CA ASP A 209 -17.54 -3.51 -4.81
C ASP A 209 -17.91 -2.09 -5.30
N ILE A 210 -17.87 -1.88 -6.62
CA ILE A 210 -18.11 -0.59 -7.29
C ILE A 210 -19.13 -0.80 -8.41
N ARG A 211 -20.36 -0.27 -8.29
CA ARG A 211 -21.48 -0.63 -9.17
C ARG A 211 -22.54 0.45 -9.33
N ASP A 212 -23.49 0.17 -10.22
CA ASP A 212 -24.75 0.91 -10.43
C ASP A 212 -24.52 2.40 -10.75
N GLY A 213 -23.65 2.67 -11.73
CA GLY A 213 -23.28 4.02 -12.15
C GLY A 213 -22.32 4.77 -11.22
N ALA A 214 -21.64 4.08 -10.30
CA ALA A 214 -20.54 4.69 -9.54
C ALA A 214 -19.41 5.16 -10.47
N ASP A 215 -18.70 6.23 -10.11
CA ASP A 215 -17.74 6.89 -11.02
C ASP A 215 -16.65 7.67 -10.28
N PHE A 216 -15.55 8.00 -10.96
CA PHE A 216 -14.40 8.73 -10.37
C PHE A 216 -13.90 8.13 -9.04
N VAL A 217 -13.47 6.87 -9.09
CA VAL A 217 -12.96 6.17 -7.90
C VAL A 217 -11.45 5.94 -8.01
N THR A 218 -10.71 6.19 -6.94
CA THR A 218 -9.30 5.79 -6.80
C THR A 218 -9.18 4.88 -5.59
N VAL A 219 -8.54 3.73 -5.79
CA VAL A 219 -8.22 2.73 -4.78
C VAL A 219 -6.70 2.62 -4.74
N SER A 220 -6.05 3.21 -3.74
CA SER A 220 -4.58 3.34 -3.70
C SER A 220 -3.94 2.81 -2.41
N TYR A 221 -2.77 2.18 -2.50
CA TYR A 221 -1.99 1.74 -1.33
C TYR A 221 -2.77 0.85 -0.33
N ASN A 222 -3.82 0.14 -0.76
CA ASN A 222 -4.55 -0.76 0.14
C ASN A 222 -3.93 -2.16 0.13
N ARG A 223 -4.09 -2.90 1.24
CA ARG A 223 -3.77 -4.34 1.32
C ARG A 223 -5.06 -5.15 1.34
N PHE A 224 -5.27 -5.97 0.34
CA PHE A 224 -6.34 -6.97 0.27
C PHE A 224 -5.71 -8.35 0.49
N ALA A 225 -6.09 -9.07 1.55
CA ALA A 225 -5.43 -10.32 1.93
C ALA A 225 -6.38 -11.45 2.34
N LEU A 226 -6.12 -12.67 1.86
CA LEU A 226 -6.83 -13.90 2.26
C LEU A 226 -8.36 -13.79 2.12
N HIS A 227 -8.84 -13.78 0.88
CA HIS A 227 -10.27 -13.63 0.57
C HIS A 227 -10.64 -14.15 -0.84
N GLN A 228 -11.88 -14.61 -1.05
CA GLN A 228 -12.29 -15.28 -2.30
C GLN A 228 -12.70 -14.33 -3.44
N LYS A 229 -13.63 -13.40 -3.22
CA LYS A 229 -14.35 -12.64 -4.27
C LYS A 229 -14.05 -11.12 -4.21
N ASN A 230 -12.79 -10.74 -4.15
CA ASN A 230 -12.34 -9.41 -3.66
C ASN A 230 -13.04 -8.14 -4.19
N MET A 231 -12.98 -7.82 -5.48
CA MET A 231 -13.44 -6.52 -6.01
C MET A 231 -14.15 -6.63 -7.35
N LEU A 232 -15.47 -6.43 -7.36
CA LEU A 232 -16.29 -6.36 -8.57
C LEU A 232 -16.51 -4.89 -8.97
N ILE A 233 -16.20 -4.57 -10.22
CA ILE A 233 -16.48 -3.29 -10.87
C ILE A 233 -17.54 -3.54 -11.94
N GLY A 234 -18.78 -3.12 -11.68
CA GLY A 234 -19.95 -3.42 -12.52
C GLY A 234 -20.55 -4.81 -12.21
N ALA A 235 -21.66 -4.82 -11.47
CA ALA A 235 -22.21 -6.03 -10.86
C ALA A 235 -22.77 -7.05 -11.87
N SER A 236 -23.37 -6.58 -12.97
CA SER A 236 -24.14 -7.42 -13.87
C SER A 236 -23.95 -7.05 -15.34
N ASP A 237 -23.86 -8.06 -16.21
CA ASP A 237 -23.82 -7.84 -17.67
C ASP A 237 -25.14 -7.22 -18.20
N LYS A 238 -26.21 -7.23 -17.39
CA LYS A 238 -27.51 -6.59 -17.69
C LYS A 238 -27.60 -5.13 -17.23
N ALA A 239 -26.66 -4.66 -16.41
CA ALA A 239 -26.63 -3.29 -15.90
C ALA A 239 -26.14 -2.30 -16.97
N VAL A 240 -26.89 -2.15 -18.07
CA VAL A 240 -26.50 -1.28 -19.21
C VAL A 240 -26.34 0.20 -18.82
N GLY A 241 -26.91 0.62 -17.68
CA GLY A 241 -26.70 1.94 -17.09
C GLY A 241 -25.28 2.20 -16.57
N ASP A 242 -24.44 1.16 -16.39
CA ASP A 242 -23.01 1.32 -16.07
C ASP A 242 -22.18 1.83 -17.27
N SER A 243 -22.75 1.86 -18.48
CA SER A 243 -22.06 2.28 -19.71
C SER A 243 -21.78 3.78 -19.70
N GLY A 244 -20.51 4.16 -19.64
CA GLY A 244 -20.05 5.55 -19.53
C GLY A 244 -19.63 5.96 -18.11
N HIS A 245 -19.81 5.07 -17.13
CA HIS A 245 -19.40 5.24 -15.74
C HIS A 245 -18.29 4.23 -15.38
N LEU A 246 -18.13 3.94 -14.08
CA LEU A 246 -17.14 3.00 -13.54
C LEU A 246 -15.71 3.36 -13.97
N ARG A 247 -15.38 4.66 -13.99
CA ARG A 247 -14.01 5.15 -14.17
C ARG A 247 -13.25 4.97 -12.85
N VAL A 248 -12.37 3.97 -12.80
CA VAL A 248 -11.69 3.52 -11.56
C VAL A 248 -10.18 3.41 -11.75
N THR A 249 -9.40 3.90 -10.79
CA THR A 249 -7.94 3.73 -10.72
C THR A 249 -7.59 2.80 -9.58
N LEU A 250 -6.80 1.77 -9.83
CA LEU A 250 -6.13 0.97 -8.80
C LEU A 250 -4.63 1.23 -8.91
N SER A 251 -4.02 1.77 -7.85
CA SER A 251 -2.57 1.96 -7.82
C SER A 251 -1.90 1.51 -6.53
N ASN A 252 -0.73 0.89 -6.61
CA ASN A 252 0.10 0.56 -5.45
C ASN A 252 -0.58 -0.37 -4.40
N ASN A 253 -1.64 -1.08 -4.78
CA ASN A 253 -2.32 -2.00 -3.87
C ASN A 253 -1.58 -3.34 -3.80
N LEU A 254 -1.61 -3.96 -2.61
CA LEU A 254 -1.20 -5.33 -2.37
C LEU A 254 -2.42 -6.25 -2.47
N PHE A 255 -2.38 -7.25 -3.35
CA PHE A 255 -3.35 -8.33 -3.43
C PHE A 255 -2.68 -9.65 -3.04
N GLU A 256 -2.86 -10.06 -1.79
CA GLU A 256 -2.13 -11.16 -1.14
C GLU A 256 -3.05 -12.37 -0.91
N HIS A 257 -2.79 -13.48 -1.63
CA HIS A 257 -3.62 -14.69 -1.56
C HIS A 257 -5.12 -14.42 -1.80
N ILE A 258 -5.42 -13.50 -2.72
CA ILE A 258 -6.77 -13.28 -3.26
C ILE A 258 -7.07 -14.34 -4.31
N ALA A 259 -8.16 -15.08 -4.15
CA ALA A 259 -8.52 -16.15 -5.11
C ALA A 259 -8.98 -15.58 -6.46
N SER A 260 -9.79 -14.52 -6.45
CA SER A 260 -10.39 -13.93 -7.64
C SER A 260 -10.75 -12.45 -7.48
N ARG A 261 -11.00 -11.77 -8.61
CA ARG A 261 -11.51 -10.38 -8.69
C ARG A 261 -10.55 -9.34 -8.11
N ALA A 262 -9.36 -9.20 -8.69
CA ALA A 262 -8.40 -8.15 -8.36
C ALA A 262 -8.02 -7.28 -9.59
N PRO A 263 -8.96 -6.49 -10.17
CA PRO A 263 -10.41 -6.49 -9.99
C PRO A 263 -11.12 -7.38 -11.03
N ARG A 264 -12.44 -7.54 -10.97
CA ARG A 264 -13.26 -8.03 -12.10
C ARG A 264 -14.14 -6.92 -12.64
N VAL A 265 -13.98 -6.56 -13.92
CA VAL A 265 -14.56 -5.35 -14.53
C VAL A 265 -15.62 -5.66 -15.58
N ARG A 266 -16.69 -4.87 -15.59
CA ARG A 266 -17.64 -4.67 -16.71
C ARG A 266 -17.78 -3.18 -16.99
N PHE A 267 -17.97 -2.82 -18.26
CA PHE A 267 -18.19 -1.47 -18.82
C PHE A 267 -17.09 -0.42 -18.57
N GLY A 268 -16.56 -0.33 -17.34
CA GLY A 268 -15.71 0.75 -16.86
C GLY A 268 -14.36 0.91 -17.55
N GLN A 269 -13.88 2.14 -17.52
CA GLN A 269 -12.53 2.54 -17.92
C GLN A 269 -11.62 2.42 -16.69
N VAL A 270 -10.88 1.31 -16.60
CA VAL A 270 -10.10 0.98 -15.39
C VAL A 270 -8.61 1.10 -15.66
N HIS A 271 -7.93 1.92 -14.88
CA HIS A 271 -6.47 2.04 -14.89
C HIS A 271 -5.88 1.20 -13.75
N LEU A 272 -4.97 0.30 -14.05
CA LEU A 272 -4.24 -0.53 -13.08
C LEU A 272 -2.75 -0.21 -13.20
N PHE A 273 -2.11 0.41 -12.20
CA PHE A 273 -0.65 0.60 -12.26
C PHE A 273 0.08 0.39 -10.93
N ASN A 274 1.32 -0.10 -11.01
CA ASN A 274 2.16 -0.40 -9.84
C ASN A 274 1.50 -1.28 -8.76
N ASN A 275 0.49 -2.10 -9.07
CA ASN A 275 -0.10 -3.02 -8.08
C ASN A 275 0.76 -4.27 -7.95
N TYR A 276 0.84 -4.83 -6.74
CA TYR A 276 1.54 -6.09 -6.47
C TYR A 276 0.53 -7.18 -6.13
N HIS A 277 0.52 -8.25 -6.93
CA HIS A 277 -0.26 -9.45 -6.69
C HIS A 277 0.68 -10.58 -6.26
N VAL A 278 0.41 -11.22 -5.14
CA VAL A 278 1.12 -12.41 -4.67
C VAL A 278 0.12 -13.51 -4.33
N GLY A 279 0.37 -14.74 -4.79
CA GLY A 279 -0.61 -15.82 -4.64
C GLY A 279 -0.09 -17.20 -5.03
N ASP A 280 -0.92 -18.21 -4.81
CA ASP A 280 -0.62 -19.60 -5.20
C ASP A 280 -1.89 -20.28 -5.70
N ARG A 281 -1.80 -20.92 -6.87
CA ARG A 281 -2.88 -21.72 -7.47
C ARG A 281 -3.21 -22.97 -6.66
N LYS A 282 -2.31 -23.37 -5.76
CA LYS A 282 -2.46 -24.50 -4.84
C LYS A 282 -2.65 -24.08 -3.37
N HIS A 283 -2.81 -22.79 -3.09
CA HIS A 283 -3.07 -22.30 -1.73
C HIS A 283 -4.23 -23.08 -1.09
N PRO A 284 -4.13 -23.54 0.18
CA PRO A 284 -5.08 -24.51 0.74
C PRO A 284 -6.54 -23.99 0.76
N VAL A 285 -6.72 -22.72 1.10
CA VAL A 285 -8.03 -22.04 1.18
C VAL A 285 -8.29 -21.26 -0.13
N TYR A 286 -7.74 -20.05 -0.23
CA TYR A 286 -7.88 -19.14 -1.37
C TYR A 286 -7.00 -19.49 -2.58
N LYS A 287 -7.34 -20.58 -3.27
CA LYS A 287 -6.66 -20.99 -4.52
C LYS A 287 -6.74 -19.88 -5.56
N TYR A 288 -5.59 -19.44 -6.08
CA TYR A 288 -5.56 -18.39 -7.10
C TYR A 288 -6.20 -18.86 -8.42
N GLU A 289 -7.32 -18.25 -8.79
CA GLU A 289 -8.06 -18.51 -10.03
C GLU A 289 -7.68 -17.54 -11.15
N TYR A 290 -7.59 -16.25 -10.82
CA TYR A 290 -7.14 -15.13 -11.68
C TYR A 290 -7.08 -13.84 -10.85
N GLY A 291 -6.27 -12.88 -11.27
CA GLY A 291 -6.28 -11.50 -10.76
C GLY A 291 -7.33 -10.66 -11.49
N VAL A 292 -6.99 -10.21 -12.70
CA VAL A 292 -7.82 -9.26 -13.47
C VAL A 292 -8.89 -10.00 -14.28
N GLY A 293 -10.15 -9.70 -14.04
CA GLY A 293 -11.29 -10.24 -14.77
C GLY A 293 -11.81 -9.28 -15.83
N VAL A 294 -11.73 -9.66 -17.10
CA VAL A 294 -12.11 -8.85 -18.27
C VAL A 294 -13.48 -9.32 -18.78
N ALA A 295 -14.57 -8.74 -18.26
CA ALA A 295 -15.95 -9.11 -18.63
C ALA A 295 -16.59 -8.08 -19.58
N ARG A 296 -17.93 -8.11 -19.73
CA ARG A 296 -18.66 -7.38 -20.78
C ARG A 296 -18.24 -5.91 -20.85
N ARG A 297 -17.85 -5.47 -22.05
CA ARG A 297 -17.47 -4.08 -22.39
C ARG A 297 -16.42 -3.41 -21.48
N ALA A 298 -15.70 -4.13 -20.61
CA ALA A 298 -14.62 -3.55 -19.81
C ALA A 298 -13.54 -2.89 -20.70
N ARG A 299 -12.91 -1.80 -20.25
CA ARG A 299 -11.82 -1.11 -20.97
C ARG A 299 -10.65 -0.89 -20.03
N ILE A 300 -9.80 -1.90 -19.88
CA ILE A 300 -8.72 -1.92 -18.88
C ILE A 300 -7.38 -1.53 -19.51
N VAL A 301 -6.71 -0.55 -18.90
CA VAL A 301 -5.32 -0.18 -19.18
C VAL A 301 -4.48 -0.61 -17.96
N SER A 302 -3.50 -1.47 -18.18
CA SER A 302 -2.60 -2.03 -17.16
C SER A 302 -1.17 -1.57 -17.43
N GLN A 303 -0.45 -1.07 -16.43
CA GLN A 303 0.88 -0.51 -16.59
C GLN A 303 1.79 -0.87 -15.40
N ALA A 304 2.90 -1.54 -15.67
CA ALA A 304 3.92 -1.90 -14.68
C ALA A 304 3.37 -2.53 -13.38
N ASN A 305 2.43 -3.47 -13.48
CA ASN A 305 2.00 -4.28 -12.33
C ASN A 305 2.94 -5.49 -12.14
N ALA A 306 3.04 -6.02 -10.93
CA ALA A 306 3.85 -7.20 -10.63
C ALA A 306 2.97 -8.35 -10.13
N PHE A 307 3.06 -9.53 -10.76
CA PHE A 307 2.28 -10.72 -10.45
C PHE A 307 3.20 -11.88 -10.04
N ASP A 308 3.43 -12.08 -8.75
CA ASP A 308 4.16 -13.22 -8.18
C ASP A 308 3.20 -14.35 -7.81
N ILE A 309 2.78 -15.11 -8.81
CA ILE A 309 1.77 -16.17 -8.67
C ILE A 309 2.41 -17.55 -8.85
N ALA A 310 2.54 -18.29 -7.75
CA ALA A 310 3.06 -19.64 -7.76
C ALA A 310 2.19 -20.58 -8.63
N GLY A 311 2.84 -21.26 -9.57
CA GLY A 311 2.20 -22.14 -10.55
C GLY A 311 1.51 -21.42 -11.74
N ALA A 312 1.55 -20.09 -11.83
CA ALA A 312 1.19 -19.39 -13.05
C ALA A 312 2.30 -19.52 -14.10
N ARG A 313 1.91 -19.66 -15.38
CA ARG A 313 2.81 -19.95 -16.50
C ARG A 313 2.65 -18.98 -17.69
N SER A 314 1.58 -18.20 -17.70
CA SER A 314 1.26 -17.23 -18.75
C SER A 314 0.27 -16.20 -18.23
N CYS A 315 0.10 -15.07 -18.93
CA CYS A 315 -0.88 -14.07 -18.53
C CYS A 315 -2.31 -14.63 -18.39
N LEU A 316 -2.70 -15.69 -19.14
CA LEU A 316 -4.02 -16.33 -19.02
C LEU A 316 -4.31 -16.91 -17.63
N ASP A 317 -3.29 -17.10 -16.79
CA ASP A 317 -3.45 -17.49 -15.39
C ASP A 317 -3.72 -16.27 -14.48
N ALA A 318 -3.19 -15.08 -14.82
CA ALA A 318 -3.33 -13.84 -14.05
C ALA A 318 -4.50 -12.95 -14.53
N VAL A 319 -4.86 -13.03 -15.81
CA VAL A 319 -5.90 -12.23 -16.48
C VAL A 319 -6.87 -13.17 -17.19
N ARG A 320 -8.16 -13.04 -16.87
CA ARG A 320 -9.23 -13.92 -17.36
C ARG A 320 -10.26 -13.15 -18.18
N SER A 321 -10.39 -13.47 -19.46
CA SER A 321 -11.52 -13.01 -20.25
C SER A 321 -12.79 -13.80 -19.94
N PHE A 322 -13.90 -13.09 -19.73
CA PHE A 322 -15.25 -13.66 -19.56
C PHE A 322 -16.10 -13.54 -20.84
N ARG A 323 -15.51 -13.18 -22.00
CA ARG A 323 -16.24 -13.17 -23.27
C ARG A 323 -16.61 -14.61 -23.66
N GLY A 324 -17.91 -14.88 -23.79
CA GLY A 324 -18.41 -16.18 -24.25
C GLY A 324 -17.94 -16.52 -25.68
N ARG A 325 -17.74 -17.80 -25.98
CA ARG A 325 -17.49 -18.26 -27.36
C ARG A 325 -18.68 -17.87 -28.25
N GLY A 326 -18.40 -17.20 -29.37
CA GLY A 326 -19.43 -16.70 -30.28
C GLY A 326 -20.15 -15.41 -29.82
N ALA A 327 -19.84 -14.86 -28.66
CA ALA A 327 -20.37 -13.54 -28.26
C ALA A 327 -19.83 -12.44 -29.18
N ASP A 328 -20.62 -11.39 -29.42
CA ASP A 328 -20.21 -10.22 -30.22
C ASP A 328 -18.83 -9.67 -29.74
N PRO A 329 -17.84 -9.50 -30.63
CA PRO A 329 -16.58 -8.82 -30.30
C PRO A 329 -16.77 -7.43 -29.66
N GLN A 330 -17.77 -6.65 -30.08
CA GLN A 330 -18.04 -5.31 -29.56
C GLN A 330 -18.52 -5.33 -28.09
N GLU A 331 -19.19 -6.42 -27.70
CA GLU A 331 -19.61 -6.71 -26.33
C GLU A 331 -18.48 -7.25 -25.45
N GLY A 332 -17.35 -7.65 -26.05
CA GLY A 332 -16.15 -8.06 -25.35
C GLY A 332 -15.56 -6.93 -24.50
N GLY A 333 -14.97 -7.31 -23.37
CA GLY A 333 -14.02 -6.46 -22.67
C GLY A 333 -12.67 -6.44 -23.38
N VAL A 334 -11.90 -5.38 -23.15
CA VAL A 334 -10.55 -5.16 -23.66
C VAL A 334 -9.59 -5.00 -22.48
N PHE A 335 -8.41 -5.61 -22.61
CA PHE A 335 -7.27 -5.43 -21.72
C PHE A 335 -6.01 -5.15 -22.54
N THR A 336 -5.33 -4.06 -22.20
CA THR A 336 -4.01 -3.71 -22.74
C THR A 336 -3.01 -3.56 -21.60
N ASP A 337 -1.81 -4.09 -21.77
CA ASP A 337 -0.72 -3.99 -20.79
C ASP A 337 0.52 -3.32 -21.36
N SER A 338 1.24 -2.56 -20.55
CA SER A 338 2.63 -2.17 -20.81
C SER A 338 3.52 -2.34 -19.58
N GLY A 339 4.58 -3.13 -19.72
CA GLY A 339 5.65 -3.26 -18.73
C GLY A 339 5.32 -4.06 -17.47
N SER A 340 4.17 -4.75 -17.38
CA SER A 340 3.90 -5.61 -16.22
C SER A 340 4.71 -6.91 -16.26
N LEU A 341 4.96 -7.50 -15.08
CA LEU A 341 5.70 -8.75 -14.91
C LEU A 341 4.83 -9.86 -14.32
N LEU A 342 5.01 -11.09 -14.79
CA LEU A 342 4.54 -12.33 -14.20
C LEU A 342 5.75 -13.15 -13.75
N ASN A 343 5.89 -13.39 -12.45
CA ASN A 343 6.99 -14.14 -11.84
C ASN A 343 8.39 -13.64 -12.32
N GLY A 344 8.55 -12.32 -12.41
CA GLY A 344 9.78 -11.65 -12.86
C GLY A 344 10.03 -11.63 -14.38
N ALA A 345 9.17 -12.25 -15.20
CA ALA A 345 9.24 -12.18 -16.67
C ALA A 345 8.13 -11.26 -17.23
N PRO A 346 8.27 -10.68 -18.43
CA PRO A 346 7.20 -9.87 -19.04
C PRO A 346 5.86 -10.62 -19.11
N LEU A 347 4.76 -9.95 -18.70
CA LEU A 347 3.44 -10.55 -18.56
C LEU A 347 2.95 -11.27 -19.83
N GLY A 348 3.20 -10.67 -21.00
CA GLY A 348 2.87 -11.25 -22.31
C GLY A 348 1.39 -11.13 -22.69
N ALA A 349 0.93 -11.98 -23.62
CA ALA A 349 -0.42 -11.88 -24.19
C ALA A 349 -1.49 -12.53 -23.29
N CYS A 350 -2.53 -11.76 -22.97
CA CYS A 350 -3.55 -12.09 -21.96
C CYS A 350 -4.90 -12.55 -22.52
N GLY A 351 -5.05 -12.62 -23.84
CA GLY A 351 -6.37 -12.59 -24.47
C GLY A 351 -7.08 -11.25 -24.25
N ALA A 352 -8.31 -11.11 -24.75
CA ALA A 352 -9.08 -9.85 -24.72
C ALA A 352 -8.31 -8.62 -25.25
N SER A 353 -7.36 -8.82 -26.17
CA SER A 353 -6.58 -7.76 -26.78
C SER A 353 -7.43 -6.91 -27.75
N GLY A 354 -7.18 -5.60 -27.76
CA GLY A 354 -7.87 -4.63 -28.62
C GLY A 354 -7.47 -3.22 -28.22
N SER A 355 -8.02 -2.19 -28.89
CA SER A 355 -7.90 -0.82 -28.40
C SER A 355 -8.92 -0.59 -27.27
N PRO A 356 -8.52 -0.03 -26.11
CA PRO A 356 -9.46 0.34 -25.05
C PRO A 356 -10.32 1.54 -25.46
N ALA A 357 -9.97 2.26 -26.53
CA ALA A 357 -10.65 3.46 -27.04
C ALA A 357 -10.69 4.65 -26.06
N TRP A 358 -9.80 4.68 -25.08
CA TRP A 358 -9.49 5.82 -24.21
C TRP A 358 -8.00 5.82 -23.86
N THR A 359 -7.50 6.94 -23.35
CA THR A 359 -6.16 7.10 -22.78
C THR A 359 -6.27 7.68 -21.39
N VAL A 360 -5.31 7.40 -20.51
CA VAL A 360 -5.28 7.93 -19.14
C VAL A 360 -5.23 9.47 -19.20
N PRO A 361 -6.22 10.21 -18.65
CA PRO A 361 -6.35 11.66 -18.86
C PRO A 361 -5.61 12.50 -17.81
N TYR A 362 -5.08 11.87 -16.77
CA TYR A 362 -4.37 12.52 -15.67
C TYR A 362 -2.86 12.20 -15.70
N PRO A 363 -2.01 13.07 -15.12
CA PRO A 363 -0.58 12.80 -14.99
C PRO A 363 -0.33 11.64 -14.02
N PHE A 364 0.53 10.70 -14.41
CA PHE A 364 1.04 9.64 -13.55
C PHE A 364 2.43 9.23 -14.05
N SER A 365 3.24 8.66 -13.16
CA SER A 365 4.54 8.08 -13.49
C SER A 365 4.61 6.66 -12.93
N PRO A 366 4.47 5.62 -13.75
CA PRO A 366 4.59 4.25 -13.28
C PRO A 366 6.03 3.98 -12.87
N ARG A 367 6.21 3.21 -11.79
CA ARG A 367 7.54 2.73 -11.37
C ARG A 367 7.90 1.52 -12.26
N PRO A 368 9.19 1.22 -12.45
CA PRO A 368 9.60 -0.07 -13.01
C PRO A 368 8.95 -1.22 -12.21
N ALA A 369 8.37 -2.20 -12.90
CA ALA A 369 7.61 -3.28 -12.27
C ALA A 369 8.46 -4.13 -11.31
N GLU A 370 9.77 -4.17 -11.53
CA GLU A 370 10.77 -4.79 -10.66
C GLU A 370 10.81 -4.13 -9.27
N ALA A 371 10.59 -2.82 -9.19
CA ALA A 371 10.57 -2.05 -7.94
C ALA A 371 9.21 -2.10 -7.22
N VAL A 372 8.13 -2.46 -7.92
CA VAL A 372 6.75 -2.43 -7.41
C VAL A 372 6.58 -3.34 -6.20
N ARG A 373 7.11 -4.57 -6.25
CA ARG A 373 7.06 -5.50 -5.11
C ARG A 373 7.62 -4.90 -3.83
N ALA A 374 8.82 -4.33 -3.90
CA ALA A 374 9.49 -3.76 -2.73
C ALA A 374 8.76 -2.53 -2.20
N HIS A 375 8.31 -1.66 -3.10
CA HIS A 375 7.57 -0.45 -2.74
C HIS A 375 6.22 -0.78 -2.08
N VAL A 376 5.39 -1.61 -2.72
CA VAL A 376 4.04 -1.96 -2.24
C VAL A 376 4.09 -2.72 -0.91
N LEU A 377 5.07 -3.60 -0.70
CA LEU A 377 5.24 -4.27 0.60
C LEU A 377 5.66 -3.31 1.74
N ALA A 378 6.23 -2.15 1.42
CA ALA A 378 6.63 -1.14 2.41
C ALA A 378 5.51 -0.13 2.73
N THR A 379 4.67 0.19 1.73
CA THR A 379 3.71 1.31 1.81
C THR A 379 2.24 0.88 1.89
N ALA A 380 1.85 -0.28 1.36
CA ALA A 380 0.44 -0.64 1.29
C ALA A 380 -0.14 -1.15 2.62
N GLY A 381 -1.35 -0.70 2.92
CA GLY A 381 -2.12 -1.06 4.11
C GLY A 381 -2.08 -0.01 5.23
N THR A 382 -2.70 -0.37 6.34
CA THR A 382 -2.95 0.51 7.48
C THR A 382 -1.71 0.70 8.36
N GLY A 383 -1.57 1.92 8.90
CA GLY A 383 -0.41 2.33 9.70
C GLY A 383 0.78 2.85 8.87
N LYS A 384 0.63 3.02 7.56
CA LYS A 384 1.68 3.47 6.63
C LYS A 384 1.44 4.86 6.02
N LEU A 385 0.47 5.62 6.54
CA LEU A 385 0.36 7.05 6.25
C LEU A 385 1.60 7.80 6.77
N VAL A 386 2.26 8.52 5.88
CA VAL A 386 3.31 9.49 6.22
C VAL A 386 2.70 10.89 6.31
N GLU A 387 3.10 11.68 7.32
CA GLU A 387 2.66 13.07 7.43
C GLU A 387 3.34 13.94 6.37
N ARG A 388 2.62 14.21 5.28
CA ARG A 388 3.01 15.27 4.34
C ARG A 388 2.87 16.64 5.04
N VAL A 389 3.96 17.15 5.60
CA VAL A 389 4.03 18.53 6.06
C VAL A 389 3.93 19.44 4.83
N ALA A 390 2.78 20.07 4.65
CA ALA A 390 2.57 21.07 3.62
C ALA A 390 3.41 22.32 3.94
N VAL A 391 4.61 22.42 3.36
CA VAL A 391 5.46 23.61 3.47
C VAL A 391 4.81 24.74 2.66
N ALA A 392 4.11 25.63 3.35
CA ALA A 392 3.52 26.83 2.75
C ALA A 392 4.64 27.73 2.20
N GLY A 393 4.87 27.67 0.89
CA GLY A 393 5.93 28.43 0.22
C GLY A 393 6.40 27.87 -1.12
N CYS A 394 6.10 26.60 -1.46
CA CYS A 394 6.44 26.06 -2.78
C CYS A 394 5.38 26.50 -3.82
N PRO A 395 5.76 27.21 -4.91
CA PRO A 395 4.83 27.53 -5.98
C PRO A 395 4.41 26.25 -6.71
N THR A 396 3.19 26.24 -7.25
CA THR A 396 2.57 25.06 -7.87
C THR A 396 3.17 24.75 -9.25
N ALA A 397 4.23 23.95 -9.26
CA ALA A 397 4.65 23.10 -10.38
C ALA A 397 5.45 21.91 -9.83
N ASP A 398 5.27 20.74 -10.46
CA ASP A 398 6.12 19.55 -10.34
C ASP A 398 6.39 18.97 -8.93
N PHE A 399 5.48 18.10 -8.47
CA PHE A 399 5.80 17.12 -7.42
C PHE A 399 6.73 16.01 -7.96
N LEU A 400 8.02 16.29 -8.07
CA LEU A 400 9.06 15.27 -7.90
C LEU A 400 9.70 15.42 -6.52
N PHE A 401 9.93 14.30 -5.84
CA PHE A 401 10.92 14.26 -4.77
C PHE A 401 12.29 14.56 -5.38
N CYS A 402 13.05 15.48 -4.78
CA CYS A 402 14.38 15.85 -5.25
C CYS A 402 15.41 14.74 -4.97
N ASP A 403 15.54 13.77 -5.88
CA ASP A 403 16.85 13.21 -6.20
C ASP A 403 17.57 14.21 -7.11
N GLY A 404 18.66 14.80 -6.61
CA GLY A 404 19.02 16.17 -6.94
C GLY A 404 19.60 16.44 -8.34
N PHE A 405 18.91 17.26 -9.12
CA PHE A 405 19.40 18.23 -10.11
C PHE A 405 18.23 19.22 -10.40
N GLU A 406 18.50 20.45 -10.88
CA GLU A 406 17.46 21.36 -11.44
C GLU A 406 17.96 22.13 -12.69
N ARG A 407 17.01 22.52 -13.55
CA ARG A 407 17.23 22.99 -14.94
C ARG A 407 17.40 24.50 -15.02
N THR A 408 18.38 25.00 -15.78
CA THR A 408 18.60 26.44 -15.96
C THR A 408 17.66 27.06 -17.02
N ARG A 409 17.59 28.40 -17.08
CA ARG A 409 16.64 29.17 -17.90
C ARG A 409 16.74 28.97 -19.44
N ALA A 410 17.72 28.22 -19.93
CA ALA A 410 17.85 27.87 -21.35
C ALA A 410 17.40 26.43 -21.69
N GLY A 411 17.20 25.55 -20.69
CA GLY A 411 16.78 24.16 -20.91
C GLY A 411 17.80 23.10 -20.49
N ASP A 412 19.05 23.47 -20.22
CA ASP A 412 20.14 22.54 -19.87
C ASP A 412 20.41 22.45 -18.37
N TRP A 413 20.98 21.30 -17.99
CA TRP A 413 21.30 20.90 -16.62
C TRP A 413 22.82 20.95 -16.41
N GLU A 414 23.29 21.69 -15.41
CA GLU A 414 24.72 21.80 -15.14
C GLU A 414 25.03 21.75 -13.64
N ARG A 415 26.19 21.20 -13.28
CA ARG A 415 26.64 21.02 -11.89
C ARG A 415 27.45 22.25 -11.49
N GLN A 416 27.00 23.00 -10.49
CA GLN A 416 27.68 24.22 -10.07
C GLN A 416 29.03 23.90 -9.40
N ALA A 417 30.12 24.04 -10.16
CA ALA A 417 31.48 24.09 -9.64
C ALA A 417 31.84 25.54 -9.34
N GLY A 418 32.12 25.86 -8.07
CA GLY A 418 32.82 27.10 -7.71
C GLY A 418 34.29 26.96 -8.08
N SER A 419 34.80 27.86 -8.91
CA SER A 419 36.21 27.92 -9.31
C SER A 419 37.05 28.74 -8.33
N ASP A 420 38.36 28.74 -8.61
CA ASP A 420 39.41 29.61 -8.06
C ASP A 420 39.98 29.21 -6.69
N ALA A 421 41.30 29.25 -6.45
CA ALA A 421 42.44 29.19 -7.36
C ALA A 421 43.70 28.78 -6.57
N GLY A 422 44.62 28.08 -7.23
CA GLY A 422 46.06 27.98 -6.94
C GLY A 422 46.57 27.93 -5.48
N LEU A 423 47.15 26.79 -5.11
CA LEU A 423 48.51 26.78 -4.53
C LEU A 423 49.18 25.42 -4.77
N ALA A 424 50.36 25.45 -5.38
CA ALA A 424 51.14 24.26 -5.69
C ALA A 424 52.16 23.95 -4.59
N ALA A 425 52.28 22.67 -4.20
CA ALA A 425 53.47 22.12 -3.57
C ALA A 425 53.54 20.59 -3.72
N GLN A 426 54.41 20.12 -4.61
CA GLN A 426 55.07 18.82 -4.49
C GLN A 426 56.53 19.07 -3.98
N PRO A 427 57.36 18.06 -3.68
CA PRO A 427 57.14 17.05 -2.65
C PRO A 427 58.41 16.80 -1.78
N ALA A 428 58.24 16.37 -0.53
CA ALA A 428 59.29 15.73 0.27
C ALA A 428 58.63 14.84 1.34
N GLY A 429 59.12 13.65 1.71
CA GLY A 429 60.21 12.85 1.15
C GLY A 429 60.36 11.53 1.94
N ARG A 430 60.85 10.48 1.27
CA ARG A 430 61.42 9.19 1.78
C ARG A 430 61.15 8.78 3.25
N ARG A 431 60.46 7.66 3.53
CA ARG A 431 60.91 6.23 3.47
C ARG A 431 61.73 5.77 4.72
N ALA A 432 61.25 4.67 5.31
CA ALA A 432 61.95 3.66 6.13
C ALA A 432 62.07 3.80 7.67
N GLU A 433 61.80 2.66 8.31
CA GLU A 433 62.06 2.20 9.70
C GLU A 433 63.59 1.93 9.91
N PRO A 434 64.12 1.20 10.95
CA PRO A 434 63.48 0.50 12.09
C PRO A 434 64.24 0.52 13.46
N GLY A 435 63.68 -0.17 14.47
CA GLY A 435 64.48 -1.13 15.25
C GLY A 435 64.45 -1.10 16.80
N ALA A 436 64.55 -2.31 17.39
CA ALA A 436 64.80 -2.68 18.80
C ALA A 436 63.77 -2.25 19.87
N ALA A 437 63.04 -3.12 20.58
CA ALA A 437 63.34 -4.37 21.32
C ALA A 437 63.96 -4.15 22.72
N HIS A 438 63.30 -4.66 23.77
CA HIS A 438 63.95 -5.29 24.93
C HIS A 438 62.97 -6.12 25.79
N ASP A 439 63.52 -7.18 26.40
CA ASP A 439 62.83 -8.17 27.23
C ASP A 439 62.52 -7.73 28.67
N GLY A 440 61.59 -8.47 29.30
CA GLY A 440 61.94 -9.20 30.54
C GLY A 440 61.45 -8.64 31.89
N HIS A 441 60.48 -9.33 32.50
CA HIS A 441 60.52 -9.96 33.85
C HIS A 441 59.09 -10.37 34.27
N ARG A 442 58.77 -11.65 34.53
CA ARG A 442 59.16 -12.56 35.64
C ARG A 442 58.26 -12.44 36.89
N ALA A 443 57.16 -13.19 36.87
CA ALA A 443 56.54 -13.99 37.96
C ALA A 443 56.21 -13.36 39.34
N ARG A 444 55.03 -13.71 39.88
CA ARG A 444 54.92 -14.63 41.05
C ARG A 444 53.47 -15.00 41.47
N HIS A 445 53.34 -16.22 41.98
CA HIS A 445 52.36 -16.78 42.95
C HIS A 445 50.83 -16.71 42.69
N GLY A 446 50.23 -17.88 42.45
CA GLY A 446 48.97 -18.30 43.12
C GLY A 446 49.28 -19.03 44.45
N PRO A 447 48.41 -19.89 45.04
CA PRO A 447 47.21 -20.51 44.42
C PRO A 447 45.95 -20.60 45.34
N GLY A 448 44.86 -21.19 44.82
CA GLY A 448 43.72 -21.69 45.61
C GLY A 448 42.95 -22.79 44.87
N LYS A 449 42.95 -24.04 45.40
CA LYS A 449 42.12 -25.18 44.96
C LYS A 449 40.77 -25.14 45.72
N THR A 450 39.65 -25.70 45.26
CA THR A 450 39.26 -27.13 45.12
C THR A 450 38.07 -27.26 44.12
N ALA A 451 37.89 -28.31 43.29
CA ALA A 451 37.42 -29.70 43.58
C ALA A 451 36.05 -29.71 44.32
N GLU A 452 34.99 -30.47 43.98
CA GLU A 452 34.76 -31.73 43.20
C GLU A 452 33.34 -31.74 42.54
N ALA A 453 33.05 -32.46 41.44
CA ALA A 453 32.37 -33.79 41.34
C ALA A 453 31.14 -34.03 42.25
N GLY A 454 30.03 -34.71 41.86
CA GLY A 454 29.61 -35.34 40.59
C GLY A 454 28.41 -36.32 40.81
N HIS A 455 28.00 -37.03 39.74
CA HIS A 455 27.16 -38.25 39.71
C HIS A 455 25.61 -38.21 39.66
N ALA A 456 25.13 -39.04 38.73
CA ALA A 456 23.77 -39.27 38.23
C ALA A 456 23.06 -40.51 38.81
N ARG A 457 21.75 -40.66 38.51
CA ARG A 457 20.91 -41.89 38.27
C ARG A 457 19.43 -41.60 38.61
N ALA A 458 18.39 -42.38 38.27
CA ALA A 458 18.01 -43.17 37.08
C ALA A 458 16.61 -43.83 37.31
N GLY A 459 15.79 -44.07 36.27
CA GLY A 459 14.53 -44.87 36.31
C GLY A 459 13.47 -44.37 35.30
N GLN A 460 13.14 -45.07 34.20
CA GLN A 460 12.21 -46.21 34.02
C GLN A 460 10.74 -45.89 34.44
N ARG A 461 9.65 -46.24 33.71
CA ARG A 461 9.38 -47.31 32.71
C ARG A 461 8.01 -47.02 32.00
N LEU A 462 7.79 -47.18 30.68
CA LEU A 462 7.06 -48.26 29.93
C LEU A 462 6.70 -47.68 28.53
N ARG A 463 7.14 -48.19 27.35
CA ARG A 463 6.64 -49.32 26.50
C ARG A 463 5.15 -49.22 26.08
N ARG A 464 4.82 -48.93 24.81
CA ARG A 464 4.79 -49.76 23.54
C ARG A 464 3.34 -50.19 23.22
N ASP A 465 2.85 -50.43 21.99
CA ASP A 465 3.40 -50.48 20.62
C ASP A 465 2.34 -49.96 19.60
N ALA A 466 2.72 -49.77 18.33
CA ALA A 466 1.80 -49.57 17.20
C ALA A 466 2.22 -50.42 16.00
N CYS A 467 1.27 -50.99 15.25
CA CYS A 467 1.50 -51.52 13.90
C CYS A 467 0.18 -51.64 13.12
N ALA A 468 0.26 -51.44 11.80
CA ALA A 468 -0.87 -51.56 10.87
C ALA A 468 -0.84 -52.90 10.10
N LEU A 469 -1.96 -53.29 9.49
CA LEU A 469 -2.02 -54.03 8.22
C LEU A 469 -3.46 -54.07 7.67
N ALA A 470 -3.61 -54.35 6.38
CA ALA A 470 -4.87 -54.19 5.63
C ALA A 470 -5.49 -55.54 5.18
N ALA A 471 -6.81 -55.58 5.01
CA ALA A 471 -7.50 -56.44 4.03
C ALA A 471 -9.01 -56.13 3.90
N SER A 472 -9.51 -56.09 2.66
CA SER A 472 -10.88 -56.49 2.27
C SER A 472 -10.81 -57.95 1.75
N PRO A 473 -11.88 -58.76 1.54
CA PRO A 473 -13.18 -58.34 0.94
C PRO A 473 -14.45 -59.14 1.36
N ARG A 474 -15.57 -58.86 0.65
CA ARG A 474 -16.70 -59.75 0.21
C ARG A 474 -18.13 -59.46 0.73
N HIS A 475 -19.05 -59.34 -0.23
CA HIS A 475 -20.51 -59.52 -0.11
C HIS A 475 -20.89 -61.02 0.01
N PRO A 476 -22.15 -61.35 0.38
CA PRO A 476 -23.15 -61.67 -0.65
C PRO A 476 -24.61 -61.21 -0.37
N ALA A 477 -25.38 -61.02 -1.47
CA ALA A 477 -26.78 -61.48 -1.72
C ALA A 477 -27.99 -60.90 -0.92
N VAL A 478 -29.25 -60.85 -1.40
CA VAL A 478 -29.88 -60.99 -2.76
C VAL A 478 -31.28 -60.29 -2.78
N LEU A 479 -31.77 -59.98 -3.99
CA LEU A 479 -33.08 -59.47 -4.49
C LEU A 479 -34.38 -60.15 -3.92
N PRO A 480 -35.65 -59.68 -4.17
CA PRO A 480 -36.13 -59.18 -5.49
C PRO A 480 -37.36 -58.22 -5.66
N ASP A 481 -37.41 -57.65 -6.89
CA ASP A 481 -38.52 -57.37 -7.84
C ASP A 481 -39.77 -56.44 -7.64
N ARG A 482 -40.05 -55.73 -8.77
CA ARG A 482 -41.34 -55.35 -9.42
C ARG A 482 -42.26 -54.20 -8.93
N THR A 483 -42.21 -53.09 -9.69
CA THR A 483 -43.27 -52.40 -10.50
C THR A 483 -44.77 -52.79 -10.37
N PRO A 484 -45.73 -51.98 -10.90
CA PRO A 484 -45.86 -50.51 -11.00
C PRO A 484 -47.30 -50.01 -10.65
N CYS A 485 -47.56 -48.70 -10.50
CA CYS A 485 -48.90 -48.15 -10.85
C CYS A 485 -48.98 -46.63 -11.06
N ARG A 486 -49.90 -46.19 -11.93
CA ARG A 486 -50.28 -44.78 -12.19
C ARG A 486 -51.58 -44.42 -11.45
N ARG A 487 -51.67 -43.21 -10.90
CA ARG A 487 -52.85 -42.30 -10.90
C ARG A 487 -52.36 -40.95 -10.33
N ALA A 488 -52.31 -39.84 -11.06
CA ALA A 488 -53.40 -39.11 -11.72
C ALA A 488 -54.46 -38.59 -10.74
N GLN A 489 -54.27 -37.35 -10.26
CA GLN A 489 -55.35 -36.49 -9.78
C GLN A 489 -55.14 -35.05 -10.30
N LEU A 490 -56.24 -34.41 -10.71
CA LEU A 490 -56.27 -33.04 -11.21
C LEU A 490 -56.33 -32.04 -10.05
N GLY A 491 -55.56 -30.95 -10.13
CA GLY A 491 -55.64 -29.82 -9.21
C GLY A 491 -55.34 -28.51 -9.96
N ARG A 492 -56.30 -27.56 -9.98
CA ARG A 492 -56.25 -26.41 -10.89
C ARG A 492 -55.30 -25.30 -10.44
N ARG A 493 -54.74 -24.61 -11.44
CA ARG A 493 -54.05 -23.31 -11.35
C ARG A 493 -54.78 -22.32 -10.44
N ARG A 494 -54.03 -21.56 -9.64
CA ARG A 494 -54.31 -20.14 -9.39
C ARG A 494 -53.03 -19.31 -9.58
N ARG A 495 -52.99 -18.54 -10.67
CA ARG A 495 -52.14 -17.35 -10.77
C ARG A 495 -52.87 -16.22 -10.05
N ARG A 496 -52.14 -15.37 -9.31
CA ARG A 496 -52.52 -13.97 -9.13
C ARG A 496 -51.30 -13.11 -9.46
N ALA A 497 -51.42 -12.35 -10.54
CA ALA A 497 -50.66 -11.13 -10.71
C ALA A 497 -51.42 -10.00 -9.98
N ALA A 498 -50.70 -9.01 -9.47
CA ALA A 498 -51.27 -7.72 -9.10
C ALA A 498 -50.83 -6.69 -10.14
N ALA A 499 -51.77 -5.90 -10.64
CA ALA A 499 -51.54 -4.94 -11.71
C ALA A 499 -51.01 -3.60 -11.16
N TRP A 500 -50.34 -2.84 -12.04
CA TRP A 500 -50.16 -1.40 -11.89
C TRP A 500 -51.03 -0.72 -12.94
N ASP A 501 -52.06 0.00 -12.50
CA ASP A 501 -52.90 0.79 -13.40
C ASP A 501 -52.39 2.23 -13.54
N ARG A 502 -52.67 2.81 -14.71
CA ARG A 502 -52.36 4.21 -15.02
C ARG A 502 -53.63 5.04 -14.87
N HIS A 503 -53.51 6.24 -14.32
CA HIS A 503 -54.40 7.33 -14.69
C HIS A 503 -53.59 8.58 -15.03
N ARG A 504 -53.98 9.22 -16.14
CA ARG A 504 -53.69 10.62 -16.44
C ARG A 504 -55.04 11.33 -16.59
N ALA A 505 -55.18 12.47 -15.94
CA ALA A 505 -56.05 13.56 -16.35
C ALA A 505 -55.44 14.86 -15.79
N ASP A 506 -55.57 15.93 -16.57
CA ASP A 506 -55.13 17.33 -16.37
C ASP A 506 -56.34 18.18 -16.91
N PRO A 507 -56.48 19.53 -16.75
CA PRO A 507 -55.48 20.51 -16.30
C PRO A 507 -56.00 21.72 -15.45
N ALA A 508 -55.07 22.65 -15.16
CA ALA A 508 -55.17 24.14 -15.30
C ALA A 508 -55.13 25.08 -14.05
N ALA A 509 -54.39 26.19 -14.25
CA ALA A 509 -54.39 27.50 -13.55
C ALA A 509 -53.80 27.60 -12.10
N ALA A 510 -53.01 28.63 -11.72
CA ALA A 510 -52.35 29.72 -12.47
C ALA A 510 -51.20 30.44 -11.69
N HIS A 511 -50.36 31.18 -12.44
CA HIS A 511 -49.52 32.38 -12.10
C HIS A 511 -48.16 32.22 -11.36
N ALA A 512 -47.06 32.96 -11.68
CA ALA A 512 -46.74 33.88 -12.80
C ALA A 512 -45.22 34.20 -12.96
N GLY A 513 -44.80 34.59 -14.18
CA GLY A 513 -43.64 35.46 -14.50
C GLY A 513 -42.25 34.79 -14.70
N TRP A 514 -41.43 35.03 -15.74
CA TRP A 514 -41.39 36.09 -16.80
C TRP A 514 -40.91 35.55 -18.18
N ARG A 515 -41.04 36.35 -19.26
CA ARG A 515 -40.71 36.05 -20.69
C ARG A 515 -39.47 36.81 -21.22
N VAL A 516 -38.84 36.27 -22.29
CA VAL A 516 -38.54 36.89 -23.62
C VAL A 516 -38.32 35.71 -24.62
N GLU A 517 -39.22 35.34 -25.54
CA GLU A 517 -39.43 35.79 -26.96
C GLU A 517 -38.21 35.58 -27.92
N ASP A 518 -38.18 34.54 -28.77
CA ASP A 518 -38.74 34.35 -30.16
C ASP A 518 -37.83 34.98 -31.27
N ALA A 519 -37.65 34.47 -32.51
CA ALA A 519 -38.54 33.63 -33.33
C ALA A 519 -37.88 32.81 -34.49
N GLN A 520 -38.52 31.68 -34.84
CA GLN A 520 -38.77 31.09 -36.21
C GLN A 520 -37.57 30.66 -37.12
N ALA A 521 -37.66 29.68 -38.06
CA ALA A 521 -38.80 28.97 -38.68
C ALA A 521 -38.51 27.49 -39.09
N ARG A 522 -39.56 26.75 -39.51
CA ARG A 522 -39.53 25.42 -40.20
C ARG A 522 -39.74 25.64 -41.74
N ALA A 523 -39.77 24.70 -42.71
CA ALA A 523 -39.99 23.24 -42.72
C ALA A 523 -39.61 22.54 -44.07
N ALA A 524 -39.38 21.21 -44.03
CA ALA A 524 -39.71 20.11 -44.96
C ALA A 524 -39.78 20.26 -46.52
N ARG A 525 -39.09 19.37 -47.26
CA ARG A 525 -39.63 18.26 -48.14
C ARG A 525 -38.57 17.60 -49.05
N ALA A 526 -38.78 16.32 -49.39
CA ALA A 526 -38.12 15.54 -50.47
C ALA A 526 -39.11 15.37 -51.67
N PRO A 527 -38.87 14.64 -52.80
CA PRO A 527 -37.77 13.70 -53.16
C PRO A 527 -37.25 13.77 -54.64
N GLY A 528 -36.30 12.89 -55.05
CA GLY A 528 -35.96 12.75 -56.50
C GLY A 528 -34.82 11.80 -56.96
N ARG A 529 -35.14 10.51 -57.17
CA ARG A 529 -34.65 9.52 -58.19
C ARG A 529 -33.16 9.40 -58.65
N ARG A 530 -32.71 8.12 -58.75
CA ARG A 530 -31.51 7.60 -59.46
C ARG A 530 -31.71 7.49 -61.00
N PRO A 531 -30.62 7.45 -61.80
CA PRO A 531 -30.08 6.20 -62.45
C PRO A 531 -28.51 6.13 -62.46
N LEU A 532 -27.75 5.18 -63.06
CA LEU A 532 -27.85 3.71 -63.23
C LEU A 532 -26.46 3.03 -63.50
N ARG A 533 -26.35 1.74 -63.12
CA ARG A 533 -25.49 0.57 -63.48
C ARG A 533 -24.28 0.61 -64.48
N HIS A 534 -23.22 -0.09 -64.03
CA HIS A 534 -22.40 -1.20 -64.64
C HIS A 534 -21.79 -1.14 -66.07
N ALA A 535 -20.48 -1.47 -66.19
CA ALA A 535 -19.95 -2.79 -66.63
C ALA A 535 -18.39 -2.82 -66.69
N ALA A 536 -17.79 -4.03 -66.63
CA ALA A 536 -16.39 -4.36 -67.02
C ALA A 536 -16.44 -5.24 -68.31
N PRO A 537 -15.33 -5.55 -69.03
CA PRO A 537 -14.17 -6.38 -68.59
C PRO A 537 -12.78 -5.81 -69.00
N GLY A 538 -11.65 -6.24 -68.43
CA GLY A 538 -10.79 -7.40 -68.81
C GLY A 538 -9.55 -6.91 -69.59
N ASP A 539 -8.36 -7.51 -69.67
CA ASP A 539 -7.66 -8.60 -68.95
C ASP A 539 -6.14 -8.37 -69.13
N ASP A 540 -5.27 -8.82 -68.22
CA ASP A 540 -3.94 -9.38 -68.54
C ASP A 540 -3.25 -10.00 -67.30
N ALA A 541 -2.29 -10.92 -67.50
CA ALA A 541 -2.06 -12.04 -66.58
C ALA A 541 -0.60 -12.28 -66.10
N LEU A 542 -0.42 -13.41 -65.37
CA LEU A 542 0.83 -14.10 -64.94
C LEU A 542 1.45 -13.60 -63.60
N ALA A 543 1.37 -14.35 -62.48
CA ALA A 543 2.02 -15.63 -62.11
C ALA A 543 3.32 -15.40 -61.29
N ALA A 544 3.72 -16.19 -60.27
CA ALA A 544 3.10 -17.28 -59.50
C ALA A 544 3.90 -17.50 -58.18
N GLY A 545 3.30 -18.17 -57.17
CA GLY A 545 3.96 -19.04 -56.16
C GLY A 545 5.07 -18.47 -55.25
N GLY A 546 5.30 -18.92 -54.03
CA GLY A 546 4.81 -20.09 -53.28
C GLY A 546 5.57 -20.18 -51.95
N VAL A 547 5.23 -21.14 -51.09
CA VAL A 547 5.61 -21.15 -49.66
C VAL A 547 6.83 -22.06 -49.39
N SER A 548 7.65 -21.73 -48.37
CA SER A 548 8.16 -22.63 -47.29
C SER A 548 9.69 -22.82 -47.05
N ARG A 549 10.05 -22.62 -45.75
CA ARG A 549 10.98 -23.41 -44.88
C ARG A 549 12.52 -23.36 -45.05
N TRP A 550 13.17 -23.94 -44.01
CA TRP A 550 14.61 -24.23 -43.77
C TRP A 550 15.44 -23.09 -43.12
N ARG A 551 16.48 -23.36 -42.30
CA ARG A 551 16.67 -24.30 -41.15
C ARG A 551 17.93 -23.83 -40.37
N LYS A 552 18.24 -24.46 -39.21
CA LYS A 552 19.51 -24.30 -38.48
C LYS A 552 20.74 -24.77 -39.29
N ASP A 553 21.93 -24.25 -38.99
CA ASP A 553 23.00 -25.03 -38.30
C ASP A 553 24.20 -24.16 -37.84
N HIS A 554 25.05 -24.75 -36.99
CA HIS A 554 26.29 -24.18 -36.41
C HIS A 554 27.50 -24.39 -37.35
N ASP A 555 28.55 -23.55 -37.31
CA ASP A 555 29.78 -23.82 -36.52
C ASP A 555 30.91 -22.76 -36.66
N ARG A 556 32.00 -22.97 -35.91
CA ARG A 556 33.13 -22.05 -35.62
C ARG A 556 34.18 -21.87 -36.74
N ALA A 557 34.87 -20.73 -36.71
CA ALA A 557 36.31 -20.59 -37.05
C ALA A 557 36.96 -19.44 -36.25
N ALA A 558 38.25 -19.53 -35.93
CA ALA A 558 38.98 -18.53 -35.13
C ALA A 558 40.44 -18.34 -35.59
N ALA A 559 40.89 -17.08 -35.64
CA ALA A 559 42.29 -16.58 -35.66
C ALA A 559 42.27 -15.08 -36.06
N CYS A 560 43.20 -14.18 -35.76
CA CYS A 560 44.15 -13.96 -34.68
C CYS A 560 44.88 -12.63 -35.01
N VAL A 561 44.72 -11.59 -34.18
CA VAL A 561 45.67 -10.49 -33.90
C VAL A 561 46.43 -9.79 -35.05
N GLN A 562 46.24 -8.46 -35.19
CA GLN A 562 47.32 -7.47 -34.98
C GLN A 562 46.75 -6.11 -34.51
N ARG A 563 47.48 -5.43 -33.61
CA ARG A 563 47.26 -4.03 -33.19
C ARG A 563 48.10 -3.10 -34.06
N THR A 564 47.52 -2.00 -34.53
CA THR A 564 48.24 -0.78 -34.90
C THR A 564 47.50 0.44 -34.34
N GLU A 565 48.23 1.53 -34.11
CA GLU A 565 47.78 2.65 -33.27
C GLU A 565 46.88 3.67 -33.98
N ARG A 566 46.13 4.45 -33.19
CA ARG A 566 45.16 5.46 -33.66
C ARG A 566 45.83 6.69 -34.29
N PRO A 567 45.26 7.23 -35.38
CA PRO A 567 45.10 8.66 -35.56
C PRO A 567 43.71 9.12 -35.04
N ARG A 568 43.66 10.28 -34.38
CA ARG A 568 42.40 10.89 -33.89
C ARG A 568 41.64 11.58 -35.03
N ARG A 569 40.34 11.32 -35.18
CA ARG A 569 39.33 12.37 -35.44
C ARG A 569 37.88 11.92 -35.21
N ALA A 570 37.13 12.82 -34.57
CA ALA A 570 35.68 12.97 -34.41
C ALA A 570 34.73 11.80 -34.77
N ALA A 571 33.99 11.33 -33.77
CA ALA A 571 32.67 10.70 -33.91
C ALA A 571 31.67 11.46 -33.01
N GLY A 572 30.41 11.55 -33.46
CA GLY A 572 29.35 12.33 -32.81
C GLY A 572 28.72 11.67 -31.57
N PRO A 573 27.64 12.26 -31.01
CA PRO A 573 27.09 11.89 -29.71
C PRO A 573 26.25 10.60 -29.76
N GLY A 574 26.94 9.46 -29.80
CA GLY A 574 26.37 8.17 -29.41
C GLY A 574 26.85 7.83 -28.00
N GLY A 575 25.96 7.93 -27.00
CA GLY A 575 26.26 7.56 -25.62
C GLY A 575 26.43 6.05 -25.46
N GLY A 576 27.65 5.56 -25.71
CA GLY A 576 28.04 4.20 -25.35
C GLY A 576 28.09 4.07 -23.83
N ILE A 577 27.31 3.12 -23.27
CA ILE A 577 27.39 2.79 -21.85
C ILE A 577 28.60 1.87 -21.65
N GLU A 578 29.66 2.40 -21.06
CA GLU A 578 30.82 1.61 -20.63
C GLU A 578 30.49 1.02 -19.24
N LEU A 579 30.20 -0.28 -19.20
CA LEU A 579 29.86 -1.03 -17.97
C LEU A 579 31.11 -1.70 -17.40
N ASP A 580 31.98 -0.90 -16.76
CA ASP A 580 33.30 -1.33 -16.30
C ASP A 580 33.32 -2.34 -15.13
N ASP A 581 32.21 -2.55 -14.40
CA ASP A 581 32.18 -3.44 -13.21
C ASP A 581 30.95 -4.39 -13.21
N LEU A 582 30.69 -5.01 -14.37
CA LEU A 582 29.60 -5.96 -14.56
C LEU A 582 29.94 -7.35 -13.95
N ARG A 583 29.67 -7.53 -12.66
CA ARG A 583 29.96 -8.79 -11.95
C ARG A 583 28.86 -9.85 -12.16
N ALA A 584 29.13 -10.81 -13.04
CA ALA A 584 28.27 -11.98 -13.23
C ALA A 584 28.41 -12.98 -12.07
N GLY A 585 27.39 -13.06 -11.20
CA GLY A 585 27.30 -14.09 -10.15
C GLY A 585 26.76 -15.43 -10.67
N VAL A 586 27.03 -16.51 -9.94
CA VAL A 586 26.41 -17.83 -10.22
C VAL A 586 24.91 -17.74 -9.92
N PRO A 587 24.01 -18.08 -10.87
CA PRO A 587 22.57 -18.06 -10.64
C PRO A 587 22.18 -18.91 -9.43
N GLY A 588 21.52 -18.30 -8.44
CA GLY A 588 21.11 -18.94 -7.19
C GLY A 588 22.03 -18.72 -5.98
N VAL A 589 23.20 -18.10 -6.15
CA VAL A 589 24.08 -17.69 -5.04
C VAL A 589 23.86 -16.21 -4.74
N GLN A 590 23.68 -15.83 -3.46
CA GLN A 590 23.54 -14.41 -3.10
C GLN A 590 24.90 -13.68 -3.25
N PRO A 591 24.93 -12.42 -3.68
CA PRO A 591 26.15 -11.63 -3.61
C PRO A 591 26.53 -11.35 -2.14
N ALA A 592 27.84 -11.32 -1.88
CA ALA A 592 28.38 -10.76 -0.66
C ALA A 592 27.96 -9.28 -0.51
N ARG A 593 27.76 -8.81 0.72
CA ARG A 593 27.27 -7.45 1.01
C ARG A 593 27.95 -6.85 2.24
N ILE A 594 28.23 -5.55 2.18
CA ILE A 594 28.69 -4.73 3.31
C ILE A 594 27.86 -3.44 3.30
N ALA A 595 27.13 -3.15 4.38
CA ALA A 595 26.33 -1.93 4.50
C ALA A 595 26.15 -1.49 5.97
N PRO A 596 26.05 -0.18 6.26
CA PRO A 596 25.65 0.32 7.57
C PRO A 596 24.16 0.05 7.85
N SER A 597 23.80 -0.10 9.12
CA SER A 597 22.41 -0.31 9.57
C SER A 597 21.68 1.03 9.76
N LEU A 598 21.59 1.82 8.70
CA LEU A 598 20.83 3.09 8.65
C LEU A 598 19.72 2.99 7.60
N ALA A 599 18.62 3.73 7.81
CA ALA A 599 17.54 3.86 6.83
C ALA A 599 17.95 4.68 5.59
N SER A 600 18.96 5.55 5.72
CA SER A 600 19.56 6.34 4.65
C SER A 600 21.09 6.18 4.64
N GLN A 601 21.73 6.39 3.50
CA GLN A 601 23.21 6.44 3.40
C GLN A 601 23.77 7.81 3.82
N ALA A 602 23.12 8.48 4.77
CA ALA A 602 23.49 9.79 5.29
C ALA A 602 23.49 9.80 6.83
N PHE A 603 24.45 10.51 7.41
CA PHE A 603 24.61 10.72 8.85
C PHE A 603 24.77 12.22 9.13
N THR A 604 24.00 12.76 10.07
CA THR A 604 24.08 14.18 10.46
C THR A 604 24.38 14.34 11.95
N ALA A 605 25.28 15.26 12.27
CA ALA A 605 25.70 15.56 13.64
C ALA A 605 26.15 17.01 13.80
N GLN A 606 26.59 17.38 15.00
CA GLN A 606 27.31 18.62 15.33
C GLN A 606 28.70 18.27 15.86
N ALA A 607 29.65 19.19 15.68
CA ALA A 607 31.01 19.01 16.21
C ALA A 607 30.99 18.86 17.74
N GLY A 608 31.68 17.85 18.28
CA GLY A 608 31.72 17.58 19.72
C GLY A 608 30.49 16.86 20.28
N ASP A 609 29.65 16.26 19.43
CA ASP A 609 28.62 15.32 19.89
C ASP A 609 29.26 13.99 20.38
N PRO A 610 28.57 13.25 21.28
CA PRO A 610 29.02 11.93 21.71
C PRO A 610 29.23 10.97 20.54
N ALA A 611 30.24 10.11 20.65
CA ALA A 611 30.53 9.09 19.65
C ALA A 611 29.37 8.08 19.54
N GLN A 612 28.97 7.75 18.31
CA GLN A 612 27.81 6.91 18.02
C GLN A 612 28.26 5.55 17.48
N HIS A 613 27.70 4.46 18.03
CA HIS A 613 27.89 3.12 17.47
C HIS A 613 26.90 2.86 16.35
N LEU A 614 27.42 2.41 15.21
CA LEU A 614 26.64 2.05 14.03
C LEU A 614 26.92 0.60 13.67
N ALA A 615 25.90 -0.26 13.78
CA ALA A 615 25.99 -1.66 13.39
C ALA A 615 26.24 -1.80 11.88
N VAL A 616 27.11 -2.73 11.47
CA VAL A 616 27.43 -2.98 10.06
C VAL A 616 27.05 -4.41 9.69
N SER A 617 26.25 -4.55 8.63
CA SER A 617 25.89 -5.84 8.03
C SER A 617 26.92 -6.20 6.96
N ALA A 618 27.96 -6.95 7.36
CA ALA A 618 29.01 -7.45 6.49
C ALA A 618 28.88 -8.99 6.39
N LEU A 619 28.29 -9.48 5.30
CA LEU A 619 27.89 -10.88 5.12
C LEU A 619 28.37 -11.44 3.79
N ALA A 620 28.86 -12.69 3.81
CA ALA A 620 29.31 -13.42 2.64
C ALA A 620 28.12 -13.91 1.79
N SER A 621 28.45 -14.50 0.63
CA SER A 621 27.47 -15.07 -0.33
C SER A 621 26.61 -16.21 0.20
N ASP A 622 26.96 -16.81 1.34
CA ASP A 622 26.15 -17.80 2.05
C ASP A 622 25.03 -17.16 2.90
N GLY A 623 25.05 -15.84 3.07
CA GLY A 623 24.10 -15.09 3.90
C GLY A 623 24.28 -15.24 5.41
N VAL A 624 25.29 -16.00 5.88
CA VAL A 624 25.48 -16.37 7.29
C VAL A 624 26.87 -15.98 7.81
N SER A 625 27.92 -16.22 7.02
CA SER A 625 29.30 -15.92 7.42
C SER A 625 29.55 -14.42 7.41
N ARG A 626 30.18 -13.90 8.46
CA ARG A 626 30.55 -12.48 8.55
C ARG A 626 31.84 -12.20 7.79
N LEU A 627 31.86 -11.10 7.04
CA LEU A 627 33.05 -10.63 6.34
C LEU A 627 33.85 -9.67 7.23
N ALA A 628 35.18 -9.77 7.17
CA ALA A 628 36.06 -8.75 7.69
C ALA A 628 36.04 -7.51 6.78
N PHE A 629 35.87 -6.33 7.37
CA PHE A 629 35.82 -5.06 6.66
C PHE A 629 36.72 -4.01 7.34
N ARG A 630 37.11 -2.98 6.59
CA ARG A 630 37.76 -1.76 7.08
C ARG A 630 36.78 -0.61 6.96
N ALA A 631 36.94 0.39 7.81
CA ALA A 631 36.18 1.62 7.76
C ALA A 631 37.14 2.82 7.72
N THR A 632 36.98 3.72 6.76
CA THR A 632 37.83 4.90 6.58
C THR A 632 36.99 6.14 6.36
N SER A 633 37.33 7.24 7.02
CA SER A 633 36.76 8.56 6.75
C SER A 633 37.63 9.31 5.74
N SER A 634 37.02 9.94 4.74
CA SER A 634 37.71 10.83 3.80
C SER A 634 38.24 12.10 4.47
N ASN A 635 37.73 12.46 5.65
CA ASN A 635 38.24 13.55 6.47
C ASN A 635 38.11 13.22 7.97
N PRO A 636 39.14 12.57 8.56
CA PRO A 636 39.17 12.22 9.99
C PRO A 636 39.15 13.41 10.96
N ALA A 637 39.41 14.64 10.48
CA ALA A 637 39.30 15.86 11.29
C ALA A 637 37.84 16.36 11.40
N VAL A 638 36.99 16.01 10.43
CA VAL A 638 35.54 16.28 10.44
C VAL A 638 34.80 15.15 11.15
N VAL A 639 35.03 13.90 10.75
CA VAL A 639 34.49 12.70 11.40
C VAL A 639 35.55 11.62 11.50
N GLU A 640 35.87 11.19 12.71
CA GLU A 640 36.68 10.01 12.97
C GLU A 640 35.82 8.75 12.98
N VAL A 641 36.38 7.65 12.49
CA VAL A 641 35.71 6.33 12.49
C VAL A 641 36.68 5.30 13.04
N THR A 642 36.22 4.52 14.01
CA THR A 642 36.99 3.42 14.62
C THR A 642 36.22 2.09 14.55
N PRO A 643 36.89 0.93 14.43
CA PRO A 643 36.21 -0.36 14.46
C PRO A 643 35.56 -0.63 15.81
N ALA A 644 34.38 -1.26 15.81
CA ALA A 644 33.67 -1.65 17.03
C ALA A 644 33.06 -3.06 16.91
N PRO A 645 32.74 -3.75 18.03
CA PRO A 645 32.06 -5.04 17.97
C PRO A 645 30.74 -4.94 17.17
N GLY A 646 30.65 -5.70 16.07
CA GLY A 646 29.47 -5.72 15.19
C GLY A 646 29.23 -4.45 14.37
N GLY A 647 30.21 -3.53 14.26
CA GLY A 647 29.99 -2.26 13.59
C GLY A 647 31.19 -1.31 13.60
N ILE A 648 30.89 -0.02 13.61
CA ILE A 648 31.87 1.07 13.73
C ILE A 648 31.41 2.07 14.79
N THR A 649 32.36 2.80 15.37
CA THR A 649 32.09 3.98 16.20
C THR A 649 32.45 5.23 15.40
N ILE A 650 31.51 6.16 15.30
CA ILE A 650 31.61 7.41 14.54
C ILE A 650 31.71 8.57 15.54
N THR A 651 32.76 9.39 15.44
CA THR A 651 33.01 10.53 16.35
C THR A 651 33.03 11.86 15.56
N PRO A 652 32.00 12.71 15.70
CA PRO A 652 31.95 14.03 15.07
C PRO A 652 32.92 15.03 15.71
N LYS A 653 33.93 15.49 14.97
CA LYS A 653 35.02 16.33 15.50
C LYS A 653 34.92 17.80 15.12
N ALA A 654 34.70 18.12 13.84
CA ALA A 654 34.65 19.50 13.34
C ALA A 654 33.59 19.66 12.24
N PRO A 655 33.07 20.88 12.00
CA PRO A 655 32.07 21.11 10.96
C PRO A 655 32.62 20.85 9.55
N GLY A 656 31.79 20.30 8.67
CA GLY A 656 32.12 19.91 7.31
C GLY A 656 31.43 18.62 6.90
N SER A 657 31.81 18.06 5.74
CA SER A 657 31.34 16.74 5.29
C SER A 657 32.51 15.78 5.05
N ALA A 658 32.26 14.49 5.29
CA ALA A 658 33.21 13.40 5.08
C ALA A 658 32.47 12.17 4.54
N ALA A 659 33.07 11.45 3.60
CA ALA A 659 32.59 10.15 3.16
C ALA A 659 33.22 9.06 4.03
N ILE A 660 32.39 8.22 4.65
CA ILE A 660 32.83 7.03 5.39
C ILE A 660 32.70 5.84 4.46
N VAL A 661 33.81 5.23 4.08
CA VAL A 661 33.85 4.05 3.21
C VAL A 661 34.02 2.80 4.08
N LEU A 662 33.10 1.84 3.93
CA LEU A 662 33.19 0.49 4.44
C LEU A 662 33.63 -0.43 3.31
N ALA A 663 34.83 -1.03 3.37
CA ALA A 663 35.37 -1.88 2.31
C ALA A 663 35.78 -3.26 2.83
N GLY A 664 35.56 -4.31 2.04
CA GLY A 664 35.98 -5.66 2.38
C GLY A 664 37.50 -5.80 2.52
N VAL A 665 37.97 -6.56 3.52
CA VAL A 665 39.42 -6.78 3.72
C VAL A 665 40.04 -7.62 2.61
N HIS A 666 39.28 -8.57 2.04
CA HIS A 666 39.74 -9.50 1.01
C HIS A 666 39.21 -9.18 -0.39
N ASP A 667 38.14 -8.39 -0.49
CA ASP A 667 37.63 -7.79 -1.72
C ASP A 667 37.38 -6.29 -1.45
N PRO A 668 38.35 -5.41 -1.75
CA PRO A 668 38.18 -3.97 -1.58
C PRO A 668 37.12 -3.37 -2.50
N ALA A 669 36.75 -4.07 -3.57
CA ALA A 669 35.73 -3.64 -4.51
C ALA A 669 34.31 -4.04 -4.04
N LEU A 670 34.19 -4.80 -2.95
CA LEU A 670 32.98 -4.90 -2.14
C LEU A 670 32.98 -3.76 -1.10
N GLN A 671 32.31 -2.66 -1.42
CA GLN A 671 32.29 -1.47 -0.56
C GLN A 671 30.92 -0.78 -0.50
N SER A 672 30.72 0.02 0.56
CA SER A 672 29.56 0.90 0.75
C SER A 672 30.02 2.21 1.36
N THR A 673 29.42 3.33 0.92
CA THR A 673 29.77 4.67 1.37
C THR A 673 28.60 5.30 2.13
N LEU A 674 28.93 5.96 3.23
CA LEU A 674 28.02 6.74 4.08
C LEU A 674 28.47 8.20 4.07
N THR A 675 27.60 9.12 3.65
CA THR A 675 27.89 10.56 3.69
C THR A 675 27.64 11.10 5.09
N ALA A 676 28.68 11.56 5.78
CA ALA A 676 28.59 12.19 7.08
C ALA A 676 28.68 13.73 6.94
N THR A 677 27.72 14.45 7.51
CA THR A 677 27.71 15.93 7.55
C THR A 677 27.65 16.39 9.00
N VAL A 678 28.69 17.11 9.42
CA VAL A 678 28.85 17.67 10.74
C VAL A 678 28.62 19.18 10.66
N THR A 679 27.69 19.67 11.47
CA THR A 679 27.36 21.09 11.59
C THR A 679 28.12 21.74 12.75
N ALA A 680 27.99 23.06 12.93
CA ALA A 680 28.60 23.80 14.02
C ALA A 680 28.32 23.15 15.39
N ALA A 681 29.31 23.17 16.29
CA ALA A 681 29.17 22.67 17.65
C ALA A 681 27.94 23.30 18.33
N PHE A 682 27.28 22.54 19.21
CA PHE A 682 26.13 23.07 19.95
C PHE A 682 26.57 24.26 20.82
N SER A 683 25.98 25.42 20.55
CA SER A 683 26.10 26.61 21.38
C SER A 683 24.74 26.91 22.00
N ALA A 684 24.68 26.93 23.34
CA ALA A 684 23.50 27.39 24.04
C ALA A 684 23.34 28.92 23.84
N PRO A 685 22.10 29.46 23.88
CA PRO A 685 21.90 30.90 23.81
C PRO A 685 22.66 31.64 24.92
N ALA A 686 23.50 32.61 24.54
CA ALA A 686 24.19 33.47 25.49
C ALA A 686 23.14 34.28 26.29
N GLY A 687 23.09 34.09 27.60
CA GLY A 687 22.14 34.77 28.50
C GLY A 687 21.30 33.84 29.39
N GLY A 688 21.34 32.51 29.19
CA GLY A 688 20.83 31.56 30.18
C GLY A 688 19.35 31.73 30.54
N SER A 689 18.50 32.07 29.57
CA SER A 689 17.06 32.26 29.78
C SER A 689 16.35 30.92 30.04
N THR A 690 16.30 30.52 31.31
CA THR A 690 15.49 29.38 31.77
C THR A 690 14.01 29.66 31.57
N VAL A 691 13.46 29.27 30.41
CA VAL A 691 12.03 29.39 30.13
C VAL A 691 11.29 28.33 30.93
N ALA A 692 10.48 28.76 31.89
CA ALA A 692 9.61 27.88 32.67
C ALA A 692 8.47 27.34 31.79
N ILE A 693 8.66 26.17 31.18
CA ILE A 693 7.67 25.46 30.34
C ILE A 693 6.51 24.83 31.13
N ALA A 694 6.20 25.35 32.32
CA ALA A 694 5.09 24.91 33.15
C ALA A 694 3.76 25.10 32.39
N GLN A 695 2.88 24.10 32.43
CA GLN A 695 1.62 24.03 31.66
C GLN A 695 1.76 23.97 30.12
N ALA A 696 2.97 24.06 29.58
CA ALA A 696 3.25 23.89 28.14
C ALA A 696 3.65 22.45 27.76
N VAL A 697 3.74 21.52 28.72
CA VAL A 697 4.18 20.14 28.50
C VAL A 697 3.14 19.08 28.88
N GLN A 698 3.07 18.02 28.08
CA GLN A 698 2.29 16.81 28.36
C GLN A 698 3.19 15.57 28.21
N PRO A 699 3.26 14.64 29.19
CA PRO A 699 2.62 14.70 30.50
C PRO A 699 3.10 15.92 31.32
N ALA A 700 2.30 16.33 32.30
CA ALA A 700 2.66 17.45 33.17
C ALA A 700 3.94 17.15 33.97
N VAL A 701 4.73 18.17 34.28
CA VAL A 701 5.94 18.03 35.10
C VAL A 701 5.59 17.39 36.44
N GLY A 702 6.26 16.29 36.78
CA GLY A 702 6.00 15.53 38.02
C GLY A 702 4.80 14.58 37.97
N ALA A 703 4.16 14.38 36.81
CA ALA A 703 3.06 13.41 36.68
C ALA A 703 3.53 11.97 36.97
N THR A 704 2.79 11.27 37.84
CA THR A 704 3.00 9.87 38.20
C THR A 704 2.05 8.95 37.44
N ALA A 705 2.33 7.64 37.43
CA ALA A 705 1.53 6.61 36.73
C ALA A 705 1.30 6.85 35.22
N VAL A 706 2.18 7.62 34.57
CA VAL A 706 2.17 7.83 33.12
C VAL A 706 2.69 6.58 32.40
N PRO A 707 1.99 6.04 31.37
CA PRO A 707 2.50 4.95 30.56
C PRO A 707 3.86 5.28 29.93
N PRO A 708 4.85 4.35 29.93
CA PRO A 708 6.22 4.63 29.49
C PRO A 708 6.35 4.92 27.98
N ASP A 709 5.30 4.65 27.20
CA ASP A 709 5.14 4.96 25.79
C ASP A 709 4.43 6.31 25.53
N THR A 710 4.11 7.09 26.58
CA THR A 710 3.47 8.40 26.43
C THR A 710 4.45 9.42 25.84
N PRO A 711 4.16 10.03 24.68
CA PRO A 711 5.08 10.98 24.06
C PRO A 711 5.14 12.29 24.86
N LEU A 712 6.36 12.79 25.09
CA LEU A 712 6.58 14.14 25.61
C LEU A 712 6.22 15.17 24.53
N ARG A 713 5.18 15.97 24.77
CA ARG A 713 4.75 17.07 23.90
C ARG A 713 5.12 18.40 24.55
N ILE A 714 5.64 19.33 23.74
CA ILE A 714 5.91 20.72 24.13
C ILE A 714 5.07 21.64 23.23
N ARG A 715 4.30 22.54 23.82
CA ARG A 715 3.51 23.55 23.12
C ARG A 715 4.25 24.89 23.11
N PHE A 716 4.30 25.53 21.95
CA PHE A 716 4.78 26.90 21.80
C PHE A 716 3.60 27.86 21.59
N ASP A 717 3.67 29.07 22.12
CA ASP A 717 2.63 30.11 21.93
C ASP A 717 2.50 30.58 20.48
N ARG A 718 3.57 30.40 19.70
CA ARG A 718 3.66 30.65 18.25
C ARG A 718 4.45 29.52 17.61
N ALA A 719 4.16 29.21 16.35
CA ALA A 719 4.92 28.22 15.59
C ALA A 719 6.42 28.57 15.63
N PRO A 720 7.31 27.66 16.06
CA PRO A 720 8.74 27.94 16.13
C PRO A 720 9.29 28.12 14.72
N ARG A 721 10.11 29.17 14.52
CA ARG A 721 10.88 29.33 13.28
C ARG A 721 12.09 28.41 13.35
N LEU A 722 12.05 27.32 12.59
CA LEU A 722 13.18 26.40 12.48
C LEU A 722 14.26 27.02 11.58
N ALA A 723 15.51 26.98 12.03
CA ALA A 723 16.67 27.37 11.23
C ALA A 723 17.12 26.19 10.33
N ALA A 724 18.06 26.42 9.41
CA ALA A 724 18.62 25.35 8.59
C ALA A 724 19.51 24.35 9.38
N ALA A 725 19.86 24.68 10.62
CA ALA A 725 20.59 23.82 11.55
C ALA A 725 20.19 24.15 12.99
N GLY A 726 20.28 23.16 13.88
CA GLY A 726 19.97 23.31 15.30
C GLY A 726 19.70 21.98 15.98
N SER A 727 19.70 21.97 17.31
CA SER A 727 19.32 20.82 18.12
C SER A 727 18.77 21.26 19.48
N VAL A 728 17.94 20.39 20.08
CA VAL A 728 17.55 20.46 21.48
C VAL A 728 18.31 19.37 22.22
N ARG A 729 19.07 19.73 23.26
CA ARG A 729 19.73 18.77 24.15
C ARG A 729 18.86 18.53 25.38
N ILE A 730 18.58 17.26 25.67
CA ILE A 730 17.75 16.83 26.81
C ILE A 730 18.69 16.29 27.88
N PHE A 731 18.62 16.86 29.07
CA PHE A 731 19.42 16.47 30.24
C PHE A 731 18.52 15.88 31.33
N ARG A 732 19.04 14.92 32.10
CA ARG A 732 18.35 14.35 33.25
C ARG A 732 18.51 15.28 34.46
N ALA A 733 17.41 15.80 34.97
CA ALA A 733 17.40 16.79 36.06
C ALA A 733 18.07 16.35 37.38
N GLY A 734 18.32 15.05 37.59
CA GLY A 734 18.92 14.54 38.83
C GLY A 734 20.46 14.51 38.86
N ASP A 735 21.11 14.49 37.71
CA ASP A 735 22.58 14.36 37.58
C ASP A 735 23.17 15.19 36.42
N ASP A 736 22.35 15.98 35.74
CA ASP A 736 22.65 16.75 34.52
C ASP A 736 23.27 15.92 33.39
N ALA A 737 23.04 14.60 33.39
CA ALA A 737 23.51 13.74 32.32
C ALA A 737 22.72 14.00 31.03
N LEU A 738 23.44 14.23 29.92
CA LEU A 738 22.83 14.30 28.59
C LEU A 738 22.17 12.95 28.26
N VAL A 739 20.83 12.94 28.16
CA VAL A 739 20.05 11.74 27.84
C VAL A 739 19.63 11.67 26.38
N ASP A 740 19.47 12.80 25.70
CA ASP A 740 19.20 12.79 24.26
C ASP A 740 19.59 14.10 23.54
N ILE A 741 19.69 14.04 22.21
CA ILE A 741 19.83 15.20 21.33
C ILE A 741 18.80 15.06 20.20
N VAL A 742 17.82 15.96 20.17
CA VAL A 742 16.81 16.04 19.09
C VAL A 742 17.31 17.01 18.03
N ARG A 743 17.35 16.58 16.76
CA ARG A 743 17.76 17.41 15.62
C ARG A 743 16.58 17.84 14.75
N LEU A 744 16.86 18.78 13.85
CA LEU A 744 15.92 19.16 12.78
C LEU A 744 15.97 18.10 11.67
N GLY A 745 14.85 17.41 11.45
CA GLY A 745 14.73 16.28 10.52
C GLY A 745 13.79 15.20 11.08
N GLU A 746 13.77 14.02 10.46
CA GLU A 746 13.09 12.85 11.05
C GLU A 746 14.01 12.17 12.07
N GLU A 747 13.61 12.22 13.35
CA GLU A 747 14.30 11.52 14.43
C GLU A 747 13.28 11.00 15.45
N VAL A 748 13.12 9.68 15.53
CA VAL A 748 12.28 9.00 16.51
C VAL A 748 13.17 8.24 17.47
N ARG A 749 13.20 8.65 18.74
CA ARG A 749 14.01 8.02 19.79
C ARG A 749 13.15 7.57 20.97
N ALA A 750 13.48 6.39 21.50
CA ALA A 750 12.85 5.85 22.70
C ALA A 750 13.66 6.28 23.94
N ILE A 751 13.12 7.23 24.71
CA ILE A 751 13.70 7.68 25.98
C ILE A 751 13.13 6.81 27.11
N GLY A 752 13.93 5.89 27.66
CA GLY A 752 13.44 4.92 28.65
C GLY A 752 14.55 4.13 29.35
N TYR A 753 14.17 3.30 30.34
CA TYR A 753 15.10 2.53 31.16
C TYR A 753 15.92 1.50 30.33
N PRO A 754 17.26 1.47 30.45
CA PRO A 754 18.12 0.50 29.76
C PRO A 754 18.10 -0.87 30.45
N ALA A 755 16.92 -1.49 30.58
CA ALA A 755 16.75 -2.71 31.37
C ALA A 755 15.67 -3.69 30.86
N SER A 756 15.48 -3.85 29.55
CA SER A 756 15.06 -5.16 28.99
C SER A 756 15.33 -5.28 27.49
N ARG A 757 16.21 -6.22 27.11
CA ARG A 757 16.30 -6.72 25.74
C ARG A 757 15.13 -7.65 25.46
N ALA A 758 14.00 -7.12 25.01
CA ALA A 758 12.92 -7.94 24.46
C ALA A 758 12.12 -7.19 23.38
N ARG A 759 12.13 -7.73 22.15
CA ARG A 759 11.28 -7.33 21.01
C ARG A 759 11.44 -5.91 20.48
N ALA A 760 12.55 -5.69 19.76
CA ALA A 760 12.51 -4.81 18.61
C ALA A 760 11.73 -5.52 17.47
N THR A 761 10.50 -5.09 17.21
CA THR A 761 9.74 -5.43 15.99
C THR A 761 8.80 -4.28 15.61
N CYS A 762 8.98 -3.80 14.38
CA CYS A 762 8.10 -2.93 13.60
C CYS A 762 8.00 -1.44 14.00
N ALA A 763 8.53 -0.61 13.10
CA ALA A 763 7.88 0.63 12.62
C ALA A 763 7.56 0.41 11.13
#